data_AF-A0A9W6LUI1-F1
#
_entry.id   AF-A0A9W6LUI1-F1
#
_cell.length_a   1.000
_cell.length_b   1.000
_cell.length_c   1.000
_cell.angle_alpha   90.00
_cell.angle_beta   90.00
_cell.angle_gamma   90.00
#
_symmetry.space_group_name_H-M   'P 1'
#
loop_
_entity.id
_entity.type
_entity.pdbx_description
1 polymer ?
#
loop_
_entity_poly.entity_id
_entity_poly.type
_entity_poly.pdbx_seq_one_letter_code
_entity_poly.pdbx_strand_id
1 'polypeptide(L)'
;MFSFAPWALALFVWLSSSAATFAKTDPLADCRSAEFEARIAGCTEIISAGKRETKRNQILAYINRGSAYRAKGEFDHAIADLDKALRLSPKSTLALTERAAIYYATGEFDRAIADYRVAIASKPKFAMAFYGRGEAYRAKGDFDRAIADFDVALRLDKGLAMAHSGRAKAYRDKGNFDKALADFDEALRLDPKSASTHVDRGVIYQSKGDPDRAIADFNEAIELDPNNVSAFVKRANALRGKHELERAKQDLEAALRLNPQLASAKVALDEVNELLAAKVAPPAAPAPPAPPTATPLTTERLIALAAGLALTALMAGAFWFKGSKGTPAEPTSKEPSRAGRKTFKVTGLDCAEEVAVLRREVGPLVGGEDQLAFDVLNGRMIVLDSALPIATDTIVAAVRRTGMTAAEWRLEDREPSDVSDQRRRQQVWFTSLSGLFVAAGFAIHVWHAGAFNDALRLLAGHDGKSMPLPEVAAYALAVLFGIRFVIVKAWYAALGLRPDMNLLMVIAVAGAVAIGEWFEAATVAFLFALSLALESWSIARARRAISALLDLAPPTVRLLRGDGTEADAPAAEVRPGDRFVVRAGERIALDGRVLVGVSAVNQAPITGESVPVEKEPGAEVFAGTINGDGALTVEATRAAQDTMLARIIRMVEEAHARRAPSEQWVERFARVYTPSVMALALVVFLGPPLALGAAWDEWFYRALVLLVIACPCALVISTPVSIVAALASAARAGVLIKGGAYLELPARLKAVAMDKTGTITRGDPEVVRIAPFGNHTDGELLARAAALEARSTHPLARAILREAEERGVAVAPATEVQALKGKGLTGRFDGEQFWLGSHRYVVERGQATTQSSQLAEALEADGKTVIAIGNERHVCGLIAVADTIRPEASEIVRQLHAAGVSHIVMLTGDNRVTAEAIAREVGVDEVYAELLPEDKVRKIEELVDRYGVVAMVGDGVNDAPALARASLGIAMGAIGSDAAIETADVALMTDDISKLPWLVRHAQRTLAIIWQNIVFSLGVKAIFMALTFAGLSTLWGAIAADVGASLLVIANALRLLRPPHALHLSSRP
;
A
#
# COMPACT_ATOMS: atom_id res chain seq x y z
N MET A 1 24.04 -41.52 -29.27
CA MET A 1 22.70 -42.14 -29.24
C MET A 1 22.21 -42.23 -27.80
N PHE A 2 21.53 -41.19 -27.31
CA PHE A 2 20.51 -41.24 -26.25
C PHE A 2 19.83 -39.88 -26.33
N SER A 3 18.75 -39.83 -27.12
CA SER A 3 18.04 -38.59 -27.42
C SER A 3 17.22 -38.23 -26.18
N PHE A 4 17.56 -37.14 -25.50
CA PHE A 4 16.76 -36.53 -24.42
C PHE A 4 15.52 -35.79 -24.96
N ALA A 5 15.39 -35.70 -26.28
CA ALA A 5 14.27 -35.08 -26.97
C ALA A 5 12.89 -35.66 -26.59
N PRO A 6 12.67 -36.98 -26.38
CA PRO A 6 11.34 -37.51 -26.10
C PRO A 6 10.84 -37.15 -24.70
N TRP A 7 11.72 -36.94 -23.71
CA TRP A 7 11.31 -36.57 -22.36
C TRP A 7 11.05 -35.07 -22.24
N ALA A 8 11.84 -34.23 -22.92
CA ALA A 8 11.53 -32.82 -23.06
C ALA A 8 10.26 -32.62 -23.87
N LEU A 9 10.05 -33.38 -24.96
CA LEU A 9 8.82 -33.35 -25.75
C LEU A 9 7.64 -33.95 -24.97
N ALA A 10 7.83 -34.99 -24.14
CA ALA A 10 6.76 -35.54 -23.31
C ALA A 10 6.39 -34.61 -22.16
N LEU A 11 7.37 -33.91 -21.56
CA LEU A 11 7.11 -32.88 -20.55
C LEU A 11 6.47 -31.65 -21.19
N PHE A 12 6.89 -31.26 -22.40
CA PHE A 12 6.30 -30.19 -23.19
C PHE A 12 4.94 -30.58 -23.74
N VAL A 13 4.70 -31.84 -24.11
CA VAL A 13 3.40 -32.40 -24.54
C VAL A 13 2.49 -32.61 -23.34
N TRP A 14 2.99 -32.91 -22.15
CA TRP A 14 2.21 -33.01 -20.91
C TRP A 14 1.85 -31.62 -20.35
N LEU A 15 2.79 -30.67 -20.35
CA LEU A 15 2.56 -29.25 -20.07
C LEU A 15 1.65 -28.61 -21.12
N SER A 16 1.83 -28.94 -22.40
CA SER A 16 0.97 -28.43 -23.48
C SER A 16 -0.33 -29.19 -23.63
N SER A 17 -0.51 -30.44 -23.21
CA SER A 17 -1.84 -31.07 -23.16
C SER A 17 -2.63 -30.63 -21.92
N SER A 18 -1.94 -30.19 -20.86
CA SER A 18 -2.54 -29.47 -19.74
C SER A 18 -2.89 -28.01 -20.08
N ALA A 19 -2.21 -27.40 -21.07
CA ALA A 19 -2.46 -26.02 -21.53
C ALA A 19 -3.33 -25.93 -22.80
N ALA A 20 -3.30 -26.93 -23.68
CA ALA A 20 -3.98 -26.94 -24.99
C ALA A 20 -5.44 -27.42 -24.92
N THR A 21 -5.97 -27.62 -23.70
CA THR A 21 -7.42 -27.52 -23.50
C THR A 21 -7.91 -26.08 -23.29
N PHE A 22 -7.03 -25.06 -23.30
CA PHE A 22 -7.44 -23.65 -23.19
C PHE A 22 -6.60 -22.71 -24.07
N ALA A 23 -6.57 -22.94 -25.38
CA ALA A 23 -6.32 -21.88 -26.36
C ALA A 23 -7.51 -21.79 -27.32
N LYS A 24 -8.64 -21.27 -26.82
CA LYS A 24 -9.67 -20.73 -27.70
C LYS A 24 -9.10 -19.45 -28.33
N THR A 25 -9.03 -19.39 -29.66
CA THR A 25 -8.97 -18.12 -30.39
C THR A 25 -10.03 -17.19 -29.78
N ASP A 26 -9.65 -15.96 -29.39
CA ASP A 26 -10.61 -15.03 -28.79
C ASP A 26 -11.65 -14.67 -29.85
N PRO A 27 -12.90 -15.15 -29.75
CA PRO A 27 -13.91 -14.96 -30.79
C PRO A 27 -14.27 -13.49 -30.98
N LEU A 28 -13.92 -12.62 -30.01
CA LEU A 28 -14.23 -11.18 -30.01
C LEU A 28 -13.10 -10.31 -30.55
N ALA A 29 -11.99 -10.87 -31.04
CA ALA A 29 -10.83 -10.10 -31.50
C ALA A 29 -11.22 -9.06 -32.57
N ASP A 30 -11.89 -9.50 -33.64
CA ASP A 30 -12.31 -8.63 -34.74
C ASP A 30 -13.42 -7.66 -34.31
N CYS A 31 -14.28 -8.09 -33.39
CA CYS A 31 -15.31 -7.27 -32.75
C CYS A 31 -14.76 -6.23 -31.76
N ARG A 32 -13.44 -6.13 -31.57
CA ARG A 32 -12.77 -5.07 -30.80
C ARG A 32 -11.80 -4.23 -31.65
N SER A 33 -11.87 -4.33 -32.98
CA SER A 33 -11.04 -3.52 -33.88
C SER A 33 -11.15 -2.02 -33.60
N ALA A 34 -10.05 -1.26 -33.75
CA ALA A 34 -10.08 0.19 -33.61
C ALA A 34 -10.85 0.87 -34.76
N GLU A 35 -10.90 0.24 -35.93
CA GLU A 35 -11.60 0.74 -37.11
C GLU A 35 -13.10 0.42 -37.03
N PHE A 36 -13.95 1.42 -37.22
CA PHE A 36 -15.39 1.28 -36.99
C PHE A 36 -16.05 0.25 -37.91
N GLU A 37 -15.72 0.25 -39.20
CA GLU A 37 -16.28 -0.70 -40.18
C GLU A 37 -15.86 -2.14 -39.90
N ALA A 38 -14.57 -2.35 -39.60
CA ALA A 38 -14.05 -3.67 -39.24
C ALA A 38 -14.67 -4.19 -37.92
N ARG A 39 -14.88 -3.32 -36.94
CA ARG A 39 -15.58 -3.67 -35.68
C ARG A 39 -17.02 -4.07 -35.93
N ILE A 40 -17.75 -3.31 -36.78
CA ILE A 40 -19.13 -3.63 -37.13
C ILE A 40 -19.22 -4.99 -37.83
N ALA A 41 -18.32 -5.26 -38.79
CA ALA A 41 -18.27 -6.54 -39.49
C ALA A 41 -17.97 -7.71 -38.54
N GLY A 42 -16.92 -7.63 -37.73
CA GLY A 42 -16.52 -8.67 -36.79
C GLY A 42 -17.58 -8.95 -35.70
N CYS A 43 -18.23 -7.90 -35.17
CA CYS A 43 -19.33 -8.10 -34.23
C CYS A 43 -20.58 -8.71 -34.90
N THR A 44 -20.84 -8.39 -36.17
CA THR A 44 -21.98 -8.94 -36.93
C THR A 44 -21.82 -10.45 -37.15
N GLU A 45 -20.60 -10.92 -37.40
CA GLU A 45 -20.30 -12.35 -37.52
C GLU A 45 -20.66 -13.11 -36.23
N ILE A 46 -20.19 -12.63 -35.08
CA ILE A 46 -20.49 -13.22 -33.75
C ILE A 46 -22.00 -13.21 -33.45
N ILE A 47 -22.70 -12.13 -33.82
CA ILE A 47 -24.14 -12.01 -33.63
C ILE A 47 -24.89 -13.02 -34.52
N SER A 48 -24.48 -13.15 -35.78
CA SER A 48 -25.08 -14.07 -36.76
C SER A 48 -24.85 -15.55 -36.45
N ALA A 49 -23.78 -15.88 -35.72
CA ALA A 49 -23.50 -17.25 -35.27
C ALA A 49 -24.60 -17.81 -34.32
N GLY A 50 -25.38 -16.93 -33.68
CA GLY A 50 -26.57 -17.29 -32.91
C GLY A 50 -26.26 -18.33 -31.82
N LYS A 51 -27.10 -19.37 -31.67
CA LYS A 51 -26.95 -20.40 -30.61
C LYS A 51 -25.59 -21.13 -30.60
N ARG A 52 -24.78 -21.02 -31.65
CA ARG A 52 -23.42 -21.59 -31.71
C ARG A 52 -22.40 -20.79 -30.88
N GLU A 53 -22.73 -19.55 -30.53
CA GLU A 53 -21.89 -18.65 -29.72
C GLU A 53 -22.40 -18.49 -28.29
N THR A 54 -21.49 -18.13 -27.38
CA THR A 54 -21.85 -17.93 -25.97
C THR A 54 -22.67 -16.65 -25.80
N LYS A 55 -23.68 -16.69 -24.90
CA LYS A 55 -24.49 -15.50 -24.56
C LYS A 55 -23.62 -14.30 -24.17
N ARG A 56 -22.51 -14.53 -23.46
CA ARG A 56 -21.55 -13.50 -23.06
C ARG A 56 -20.90 -12.82 -24.28
N ASN A 57 -20.47 -13.59 -25.27
CA ASN A 57 -19.86 -13.05 -26.49
C ASN A 57 -20.87 -12.27 -27.32
N GLN A 58 -22.11 -12.77 -27.44
CA GLN A 58 -23.18 -12.05 -28.12
C GLN A 58 -23.50 -10.71 -27.46
N ILE A 59 -23.59 -10.66 -26.12
CA ILE A 59 -23.83 -9.40 -25.38
C ILE A 59 -22.71 -8.39 -25.67
N LEU A 60 -21.45 -8.82 -25.60
CA LEU A 60 -20.31 -7.95 -25.90
C LEU A 60 -20.29 -7.51 -27.37
N ALA A 61 -20.70 -8.37 -28.29
CA ALA A 61 -20.78 -8.04 -29.70
C ALA A 61 -21.85 -6.98 -30.00
N TYR A 62 -23.04 -7.10 -29.40
CA TYR A 62 -24.07 -6.07 -29.49
C TYR A 62 -23.61 -4.74 -28.89
N ILE A 63 -22.92 -4.75 -27.73
CA ILE A 63 -22.40 -3.52 -27.10
C ILE A 63 -21.34 -2.84 -27.96
N ASN A 64 -20.37 -3.61 -28.46
CA ASN A 64 -19.26 -3.06 -29.25
C ASN A 64 -19.73 -2.54 -30.62
N ARG A 65 -20.68 -3.23 -31.27
CA ARG A 65 -21.29 -2.77 -32.51
C ARG A 65 -22.16 -1.53 -32.29
N GLY A 66 -22.96 -1.51 -31.22
CA GLY A 66 -23.72 -0.32 -30.83
C GLY A 66 -22.84 0.90 -30.55
N SER A 67 -21.69 0.71 -29.88
CA SER A 67 -20.71 1.77 -29.66
C SER A 67 -20.10 2.30 -30.97
N ALA A 68 -19.85 1.43 -31.96
CA ALA A 68 -19.39 1.83 -33.29
C ALA A 68 -20.43 2.65 -34.05
N TYR A 69 -21.70 2.22 -34.05
CA TYR A 69 -22.80 2.99 -34.64
C TYR A 69 -22.97 4.37 -33.98
N ARG A 70 -22.84 4.45 -32.65
CA ARG A 70 -22.86 5.72 -31.91
C ARG A 70 -21.75 6.66 -32.37
N ALA A 71 -20.53 6.15 -32.56
CA ALA A 71 -19.39 6.95 -33.02
C ALA A 71 -19.59 7.49 -34.46
N LYS A 72 -20.34 6.77 -35.30
CA LYS A 72 -20.76 7.22 -36.65
C LYS A 72 -21.96 8.18 -36.64
N GLY A 73 -22.60 8.40 -35.50
CA GLY A 73 -23.83 9.19 -35.38
C GLY A 73 -25.11 8.44 -35.78
N GLU A 74 -25.05 7.12 -36.01
CA GLU A 74 -26.18 6.27 -36.35
C GLU A 74 -26.91 5.80 -35.08
N PHE A 75 -27.54 6.74 -34.36
CA PHE A 75 -28.09 6.50 -33.02
C PHE A 75 -29.19 5.43 -32.96
N ASP A 76 -30.05 5.33 -33.98
CA ASP A 76 -31.13 4.33 -34.01
C ASP A 76 -30.60 2.89 -34.06
N HIS A 77 -29.57 2.66 -34.90
CA HIS A 77 -28.89 1.36 -34.98
C HIS A 77 -28.17 1.01 -33.67
N ALA A 78 -27.54 2.02 -33.05
CA ALA A 78 -26.87 1.86 -31.78
C ALA A 78 -27.84 1.47 -30.64
N ILE A 79 -28.98 2.16 -30.53
CA ILE A 79 -30.01 1.85 -29.53
C ILE A 79 -30.59 0.46 -29.75
N ALA A 80 -30.88 0.08 -31.01
CA ALA A 80 -31.42 -1.24 -31.34
C ALA A 80 -30.49 -2.39 -30.88
N ASP A 81 -29.17 -2.23 -31.07
CA ASP A 81 -28.19 -3.21 -30.61
C ASP A 81 -28.05 -3.24 -29.09
N LEU A 82 -28.03 -2.08 -28.43
CA LEU A 82 -27.96 -2.00 -26.97
C LEU A 82 -29.21 -2.55 -26.28
N ASP A 83 -30.39 -2.36 -26.88
CA ASP A 83 -31.64 -3.00 -26.44
C ASP A 83 -31.57 -4.52 -26.54
N LYS A 84 -30.97 -5.06 -27.60
CA LYS A 84 -30.74 -6.51 -27.74
C LYS A 84 -29.77 -7.01 -26.67
N ALA A 85 -28.69 -6.28 -26.40
CA ALA A 85 -27.76 -6.60 -25.30
C ALA A 85 -28.48 -6.60 -23.94
N LEU A 86 -29.37 -5.64 -23.69
CA LEU A 86 -30.11 -5.52 -22.43
C LEU A 86 -31.24 -6.55 -22.29
N ARG A 87 -31.84 -7.03 -23.38
CA ARG A 87 -32.75 -8.19 -23.33
C ARG A 87 -32.01 -9.46 -22.91
N LEU A 88 -30.75 -9.61 -23.31
CA LEU A 88 -29.91 -10.75 -22.93
C LEU A 88 -29.31 -10.62 -21.52
N SER A 89 -28.99 -9.38 -21.10
CA SER A 89 -28.46 -9.06 -19.77
C SER A 89 -29.00 -7.72 -19.27
N PRO A 90 -30.17 -7.72 -18.59
CA PRO A 90 -30.87 -6.49 -18.17
C PRO A 90 -30.08 -5.57 -17.23
N LYS A 91 -29.10 -6.12 -16.50
CA LYS A 91 -28.24 -5.38 -15.55
C LYS A 91 -26.84 -5.10 -16.12
N SER A 92 -26.65 -5.15 -17.44
CA SER A 92 -25.36 -4.87 -18.07
C SER A 92 -25.00 -3.38 -17.94
N THR A 93 -24.10 -3.06 -17.01
CA THR A 93 -23.65 -1.68 -16.75
C THR A 93 -23.09 -1.00 -18.00
N LEU A 94 -22.32 -1.73 -18.82
CA LEU A 94 -21.74 -1.21 -20.06
C LEU A 94 -22.82 -0.85 -21.10
N ALA A 95 -23.81 -1.74 -21.30
CA ALA A 95 -24.89 -1.48 -22.25
C ALA A 95 -25.79 -0.32 -21.79
N LEU A 96 -26.11 -0.26 -20.49
CA LEU A 96 -26.88 0.85 -19.91
C LEU A 96 -26.15 2.19 -20.04
N THR A 97 -24.84 2.21 -19.80
CA THR A 97 -24.03 3.45 -19.88
C THR A 97 -23.89 3.94 -21.32
N GLU A 98 -23.63 3.05 -22.28
CA GLU A 98 -23.58 3.43 -23.70
C GLU A 98 -24.93 3.93 -24.21
N ARG A 99 -26.04 3.29 -23.81
CA ARG A 99 -27.39 3.73 -24.22
C ARG A 99 -27.77 5.06 -23.57
N ALA A 100 -27.43 5.24 -22.30
CA ALA A 100 -27.60 6.51 -21.60
C ALA A 100 -26.79 7.65 -22.24
N ALA A 101 -25.58 7.38 -22.73
CA ALA A 101 -24.78 8.36 -23.46
C ALA A 101 -25.44 8.78 -24.79
N ILE A 102 -26.13 7.86 -25.48
CA ILE A 102 -26.93 8.19 -26.67
C ILE A 102 -28.12 9.06 -26.30
N TYR A 103 -28.90 8.67 -25.27
CA TYR A 103 -30.02 9.47 -24.79
C TYR A 103 -29.60 10.87 -24.33
N TYR A 104 -28.40 11.02 -23.75
CA TYR A 104 -27.84 12.32 -23.43
C TYR A 104 -27.56 13.14 -24.71
N ALA A 105 -26.95 12.53 -25.74
CA ALA A 105 -26.65 13.19 -27.00
C ALA A 105 -27.91 13.58 -27.80
N THR A 106 -29.01 12.82 -27.71
CA THR A 106 -30.30 13.14 -28.34
C THR A 106 -31.17 14.09 -27.51
N GLY A 107 -30.73 14.49 -26.31
CA GLY A 107 -31.46 15.39 -25.41
C GLY A 107 -32.54 14.71 -24.55
N GLU A 108 -32.64 13.39 -24.58
CA GLU A 108 -33.54 12.58 -23.76
C GLU A 108 -33.00 12.34 -22.33
N PHE A 109 -32.72 13.42 -21.59
CA PHE A 109 -31.99 13.37 -20.31
C PHE A 109 -32.64 12.49 -19.25
N ASP A 110 -33.98 12.44 -19.18
CA ASP A 110 -34.68 11.59 -18.19
C ASP A 110 -34.47 10.09 -18.44
N ARG A 111 -34.40 9.67 -19.70
CA ARG A 111 -34.07 8.30 -20.07
C ARG A 111 -32.60 7.99 -19.79
N ALA A 112 -31.70 8.93 -20.07
CA ALA A 112 -30.30 8.81 -19.70
C ALA A 112 -30.12 8.62 -18.18
N ILE A 113 -30.78 9.46 -17.36
CA ILE A 113 -30.73 9.36 -15.89
C ILE A 113 -31.30 8.04 -15.40
N ALA A 114 -32.40 7.55 -15.99
CA ALA A 114 -32.97 6.25 -15.64
C ALA A 114 -31.99 5.11 -15.89
N ASP A 115 -31.34 5.07 -17.06
CA ASP A 115 -30.35 4.06 -17.39
C ASP A 115 -29.10 4.14 -16.51
N TYR A 116 -28.60 5.35 -16.22
CA TYR A 116 -27.49 5.53 -15.28
C TYR A 116 -27.86 5.10 -13.86
N ARG A 117 -29.10 5.33 -13.39
CA ARG A 117 -29.56 4.82 -12.08
C ARG A 117 -29.50 3.31 -12.01
N VAL A 118 -29.97 2.61 -13.04
CA VAL A 118 -29.90 1.13 -13.11
C VAL A 118 -28.44 0.66 -13.20
N ALA A 119 -27.60 1.37 -13.97
CA ALA A 119 -26.18 1.07 -14.09
C ALA A 119 -25.44 1.20 -12.74
N ILE A 120 -25.71 2.28 -12.00
CA ILE A 120 -25.15 2.56 -10.67
C ILE A 120 -25.65 1.54 -9.64
N ALA A 121 -26.94 1.24 -9.62
CA ALA A 121 -27.50 0.22 -8.72
C ALA A 121 -26.87 -1.17 -8.98
N SER A 122 -26.53 -1.47 -10.23
CA SER A 122 -25.90 -2.74 -10.61
C SER A 122 -24.40 -2.78 -10.29
N LYS A 123 -23.69 -1.65 -10.45
CA LYS A 123 -22.25 -1.55 -10.15
C LYS A 123 -21.93 -0.21 -9.46
N PRO A 124 -22.07 -0.13 -8.12
CA PRO A 124 -21.94 1.11 -7.37
C PRO A 124 -20.55 1.77 -7.39
N LYS A 125 -19.51 1.05 -7.83
CA LYS A 125 -18.13 1.55 -7.94
C LYS A 125 -17.75 1.99 -9.37
N PHE A 126 -18.72 2.18 -10.27
CA PHE A 126 -18.44 2.56 -11.66
C PHE A 126 -18.52 4.08 -11.85
N ALA A 127 -17.37 4.76 -11.69
CA ALA A 127 -17.26 6.22 -11.72
C ALA A 127 -17.89 6.87 -12.96
N MET A 128 -17.71 6.27 -14.14
CA MET A 128 -18.26 6.79 -15.41
C MET A 128 -19.79 6.90 -15.43
N ALA A 129 -20.51 6.04 -14.71
CA ALA A 129 -21.97 6.15 -14.65
C ALA A 129 -22.43 7.31 -13.76
N PHE A 130 -21.68 7.64 -12.70
CA PHE A 130 -21.92 8.83 -11.89
C PHE A 130 -21.59 10.10 -12.69
N TYR A 131 -20.43 10.13 -13.37
CA TYR A 131 -20.09 11.23 -14.27
C TYR A 131 -21.16 11.47 -15.33
N GLY A 132 -21.61 10.42 -16.03
CA GLY A 132 -22.62 10.53 -17.08
C GLY A 132 -23.98 10.99 -16.55
N ARG A 133 -24.38 10.55 -15.35
CA ARG A 133 -25.60 11.03 -14.68
C ARG A 133 -25.46 12.47 -14.21
N GLY A 134 -24.28 12.85 -13.72
CA GLY A 134 -23.94 14.23 -13.35
C GLY A 134 -24.05 15.19 -14.52
N GLU A 135 -23.52 14.82 -15.69
CA GLU A 135 -23.69 15.61 -16.92
C GLU A 135 -25.17 15.72 -17.33
N ALA A 136 -25.94 14.64 -17.23
CA ALA A 136 -27.38 14.67 -17.51
C ALA A 136 -28.16 15.57 -16.53
N TYR A 137 -27.81 15.57 -15.24
CA TYR A 137 -28.39 16.50 -14.26
C TYR A 137 -28.01 17.96 -14.53
N ARG A 138 -26.73 18.21 -14.88
CA ARG A 138 -26.25 19.56 -15.24
C ARG A 138 -26.98 20.10 -16.47
N ALA A 139 -27.14 19.29 -17.51
CA ALA A 139 -27.89 19.65 -18.71
C ALA A 139 -29.38 19.94 -18.43
N LYS A 140 -29.96 19.31 -17.41
CA LYS A 140 -31.32 19.59 -16.93
C LYS A 140 -31.41 20.82 -16.01
N GLY A 141 -30.28 21.41 -15.63
CA GLY A 141 -30.20 22.54 -14.69
C GLY A 141 -30.25 22.15 -13.20
N ASP A 142 -30.19 20.85 -12.87
CA ASP A 142 -30.11 20.37 -11.48
C ASP A 142 -28.64 20.29 -11.03
N PHE A 143 -28.06 21.46 -10.78
CA PHE A 143 -26.62 21.58 -10.50
C PHE A 143 -26.20 20.92 -9.18
N ASP A 144 -27.08 20.89 -8.17
CA ASP A 144 -26.76 20.29 -6.88
C ASP A 144 -26.62 18.77 -6.98
N ARG A 145 -27.53 18.11 -7.70
CA ARG A 145 -27.39 16.66 -7.96
C ARG A 145 -26.24 16.38 -8.92
N ALA A 146 -25.97 17.26 -9.87
CA ALA A 146 -24.81 17.13 -10.76
C ALA A 146 -23.49 17.15 -9.97
N ILE A 147 -23.31 18.14 -9.08
CA ILE A 147 -22.12 18.26 -8.23
C ILE A 147 -21.99 17.03 -7.32
N ALA A 148 -23.08 16.59 -6.69
CA ALA A 148 -23.07 15.39 -5.84
C ALA A 148 -22.64 14.13 -6.62
N ASP A 149 -23.10 13.97 -7.87
CA ASP A 149 -22.69 12.87 -8.73
C ASP A 149 -21.22 12.98 -9.19
N PHE A 150 -20.73 14.19 -9.51
CA PHE A 150 -19.32 14.39 -9.81
C PHE A 150 -18.42 14.17 -8.59
N ASP A 151 -18.86 14.56 -7.39
CA ASP A 151 -18.14 14.29 -6.13
C ASP A 151 -17.99 12.79 -5.89
N VAL A 152 -19.05 12.01 -6.17
CA VAL A 152 -18.97 10.55 -6.08
C VAL A 152 -18.07 9.99 -7.19
N ALA A 153 -18.17 10.50 -8.42
CA ALA A 153 -17.29 10.07 -9.52
C ALA A 153 -15.80 10.29 -9.18
N LEU A 154 -15.47 11.46 -8.64
CA LEU A 154 -14.11 11.84 -8.22
C LEU A 154 -13.63 11.11 -6.97
N ARG A 155 -14.55 10.72 -6.07
CA ARG A 155 -14.22 9.84 -4.93
C ARG A 155 -13.87 8.43 -5.39
N LEU A 156 -14.55 7.94 -6.42
CA LEU A 156 -14.30 6.62 -7.02
C LEU A 156 -13.05 6.62 -7.91
N ASP A 157 -12.81 7.70 -8.66
CA ASP A 157 -11.63 7.89 -9.50
C ASP A 157 -11.18 9.36 -9.47
N LYS A 158 -10.19 9.65 -8.61
CA LYS A 158 -9.62 10.99 -8.45
C LYS A 158 -8.88 11.48 -9.69
N GLY A 159 -8.45 10.56 -10.57
CA GLY A 159 -7.73 10.88 -11.80
C GLY A 159 -8.65 11.19 -12.99
N LEU A 160 -9.97 11.18 -12.77
CA LEU A 160 -10.96 11.42 -13.81
C LEU A 160 -11.05 12.93 -14.13
N ALA A 161 -10.11 13.45 -14.92
CA ALA A 161 -10.01 14.87 -15.30
C ALA A 161 -11.35 15.44 -15.81
N MET A 162 -12.08 14.68 -16.64
CA MET A 162 -13.39 15.08 -17.15
C MET A 162 -14.44 15.30 -16.05
N ALA A 163 -14.37 14.59 -14.92
CA ALA A 163 -15.29 14.80 -13.80
C ALA A 163 -14.96 16.08 -13.00
N HIS A 164 -13.68 16.45 -12.90
CA HIS A 164 -13.29 17.79 -12.40
C HIS A 164 -13.80 18.87 -13.35
N SER A 165 -13.61 18.74 -14.66
CA SER A 165 -14.17 19.68 -15.64
C SER A 165 -15.70 19.75 -15.60
N GLY A 166 -16.39 18.61 -15.41
CA GLY A 166 -17.84 18.55 -15.26
C GLY A 166 -18.35 19.26 -14.00
N ARG A 167 -17.67 19.04 -12.86
CA ARG A 167 -17.98 19.72 -11.60
C ARG A 167 -17.68 21.22 -11.67
N ALA A 168 -16.57 21.61 -12.30
CA ALA A 168 -16.23 22.99 -12.57
C ALA A 168 -17.31 23.69 -13.40
N LYS A 169 -17.83 23.03 -14.46
CA LYS A 169 -18.96 23.54 -15.25
C LYS A 169 -20.20 23.72 -14.39
N ALA A 170 -20.54 22.75 -13.55
CA ALA A 170 -21.69 22.86 -12.65
C ALA A 170 -21.53 24.01 -11.63
N TYR A 171 -20.33 24.22 -11.07
CA TYR A 171 -20.05 25.36 -10.19
C TYR A 171 -20.11 26.70 -10.93
N ARG A 172 -19.59 26.78 -12.15
CA ARG A 172 -19.67 27.96 -13.02
C ARG A 172 -21.12 28.30 -13.34
N ASP A 173 -21.92 27.30 -13.74
CA ASP A 173 -23.33 27.48 -14.09
C ASP A 173 -24.16 27.90 -12.84
N LYS A 174 -23.70 27.55 -11.63
CA LYS A 174 -24.24 28.02 -10.33
C LYS A 174 -23.69 29.40 -9.89
N GLY A 175 -22.75 29.98 -10.63
CA GLY A 175 -22.10 31.26 -10.32
C GLY A 175 -20.97 31.20 -9.30
N ASN A 176 -20.51 30.02 -8.88
CA ASN A 176 -19.38 29.86 -7.97
C ASN A 176 -18.05 29.75 -8.74
N PHE A 177 -17.54 30.90 -9.17
CA PHE A 177 -16.35 30.96 -10.03
C PHE A 177 -15.06 30.50 -9.35
N ASP A 178 -14.91 30.69 -8.03
CA ASP A 178 -13.68 30.30 -7.33
C ASP A 178 -13.52 28.78 -7.23
N LYS A 179 -14.62 28.07 -6.90
CA LYS A 179 -14.61 26.60 -6.92
C LYS A 179 -14.46 26.05 -8.33
N ALA A 180 -15.06 26.71 -9.32
CA ALA A 180 -14.93 26.30 -10.72
C ALA A 180 -13.49 26.45 -11.24
N LEU A 181 -12.77 27.53 -10.88
CA LEU A 181 -11.36 27.69 -11.22
C LEU A 181 -10.49 26.61 -10.58
N ALA A 182 -10.68 26.33 -9.29
CA ALA A 182 -9.93 25.29 -8.60
C ALA A 182 -10.11 23.90 -9.25
N ASP A 183 -11.34 23.56 -9.65
CA ASP A 183 -11.61 22.30 -10.34
C ASP A 183 -11.06 22.28 -11.78
N PHE A 184 -11.08 23.41 -12.51
CA PHE A 184 -10.44 23.47 -13.83
C PHE A 184 -8.92 23.41 -13.75
N ASP A 185 -8.30 24.01 -12.72
CA ASP A 185 -6.87 23.90 -12.46
C ASP A 185 -6.47 22.44 -12.18
N GLU A 186 -7.27 21.74 -11.37
CA GLU A 186 -7.04 20.32 -11.11
C GLU A 186 -7.29 19.45 -12.34
N ALA A 187 -8.32 19.76 -13.14
CA ALA A 187 -8.56 19.08 -14.41
C ALA A 187 -7.38 19.26 -15.39
N LEU A 188 -6.80 20.46 -15.49
CA LEU A 188 -5.64 20.74 -16.33
C LEU A 188 -4.32 20.21 -15.74
N ARG A 189 -4.23 20.04 -14.42
CA ARG A 189 -3.12 19.30 -13.80
C ARG A 189 -3.13 17.83 -14.21
N LEU A 190 -4.33 17.23 -14.30
CA LEU A 190 -4.53 15.83 -14.67
C LEU A 190 -4.45 15.59 -16.19
N ASP A 191 -5.02 16.50 -16.99
CA ASP A 191 -4.95 16.48 -18.45
C ASP A 191 -4.56 17.87 -19.01
N PRO A 192 -3.25 18.19 -19.05
CA PRO A 192 -2.77 19.49 -19.54
C PRO A 192 -3.07 19.75 -21.02
N LYS A 193 -3.35 18.69 -21.80
CA LYS A 193 -3.59 18.78 -23.24
C LYS A 193 -5.06 19.00 -23.59
N SER A 194 -5.91 19.24 -22.60
CA SER A 194 -7.34 19.47 -22.78
C SER A 194 -7.63 20.89 -23.27
N ALA A 195 -7.64 21.09 -24.60
CA ALA A 195 -7.96 22.39 -25.20
C ALA A 195 -9.33 22.94 -24.75
N SER A 196 -10.34 22.08 -24.58
CA SER A 196 -11.67 22.49 -24.12
C SER A 196 -11.67 23.01 -22.68
N THR A 197 -10.86 22.42 -21.79
CA THR A 197 -10.77 22.83 -20.39
C THR A 197 -10.07 24.18 -20.25
N HIS A 198 -9.02 24.45 -21.06
CA HIS A 198 -8.40 25.78 -21.16
C HIS A 198 -9.42 26.84 -21.61
N VAL A 199 -10.22 26.56 -22.64
CA VAL A 199 -11.29 27.48 -23.07
C VAL A 199 -12.30 27.72 -21.94
N ASP A 200 -12.76 26.67 -21.26
CA ASP A 200 -13.75 26.80 -20.20
C ASP A 200 -13.22 27.59 -18.99
N ARG A 201 -11.93 27.45 -18.63
CA ARG A 201 -11.27 28.24 -17.58
C ARG A 201 -11.05 29.70 -17.99
N GLY A 202 -10.60 29.93 -19.23
CA GLY A 202 -10.41 31.27 -19.79
C GLY A 202 -11.71 32.08 -19.82
N VAL A 203 -12.85 31.43 -20.07
CA VAL A 203 -14.18 32.08 -19.99
C VAL A 203 -14.47 32.58 -18.56
N ILE A 204 -14.08 31.84 -17.53
CA ILE A 204 -14.26 32.28 -16.13
C ILE A 204 -13.37 33.48 -15.81
N TYR A 205 -12.09 33.45 -16.21
CA TYR A 205 -11.19 34.60 -16.03
C TYR A 205 -11.75 35.86 -16.72
N GLN A 206 -12.29 35.70 -17.94
CA GLN A 206 -12.95 36.78 -18.65
C GLN A 206 -14.17 37.32 -17.88
N SER A 207 -15.02 36.45 -17.33
CA SER A 207 -16.17 36.85 -16.50
C SER A 207 -15.77 37.53 -15.18
N LYS A 208 -14.60 37.20 -14.62
CA LYS A 208 -14.05 37.87 -13.43
C LYS A 208 -13.33 39.19 -13.72
N GLY A 209 -13.23 39.60 -14.98
CA GLY A 209 -12.56 40.84 -15.38
C GLY A 209 -11.03 40.73 -15.46
N ASP A 210 -10.48 39.51 -15.61
CA ASP A 210 -9.05 39.26 -15.85
C ASP A 210 -8.82 38.81 -17.30
N PRO A 211 -8.78 39.76 -18.26
CA PRO A 211 -8.64 39.43 -19.68
C PRO A 211 -7.25 38.89 -20.02
N ASP A 212 -6.21 39.19 -19.24
CA ASP A 212 -4.84 38.74 -19.53
C ASP A 212 -4.69 37.24 -19.28
N ARG A 213 -5.20 36.73 -18.15
CA ARG A 213 -5.23 35.28 -17.90
C ARG A 213 -6.16 34.54 -18.86
N ALA A 214 -7.29 35.16 -19.22
CA ALA A 214 -8.19 34.60 -20.21
C ALA A 214 -7.51 34.43 -21.58
N ILE A 215 -6.78 35.45 -22.05
CA ILE A 215 -6.03 35.39 -23.32
C ILE A 215 -4.94 34.31 -23.26
N ALA A 216 -4.24 34.16 -22.13
CA ALA A 216 -3.24 33.10 -21.97
C ALA A 216 -3.86 31.70 -22.11
N ASP A 217 -4.99 31.45 -21.45
CA ASP A 217 -5.72 30.17 -21.57
C ASP A 217 -6.23 29.92 -23.00
N PHE A 218 -6.75 30.95 -23.68
CA PHE A 218 -7.17 30.80 -25.07
C PHE A 218 -6.01 30.59 -26.03
N ASN A 219 -4.82 31.16 -25.77
CA ASN A 219 -3.61 30.88 -26.54
C ASN A 219 -3.23 29.41 -26.44
N GLU A 220 -3.16 28.88 -25.22
CA GLU A 220 -2.82 27.47 -24.97
C GLU A 220 -3.84 26.54 -25.65
N ALA A 221 -5.13 26.87 -25.60
CA ALA A 221 -6.17 26.10 -26.28
C ALA A 221 -5.98 26.07 -27.82
N ILE A 222 -5.55 27.18 -28.43
CA ILE A 222 -5.30 27.27 -29.88
C ILE A 222 -4.01 26.55 -30.27
N GLU A 223 -2.98 26.56 -29.41
CA GLU A 223 -1.76 25.80 -29.63
C GLU A 223 -2.01 24.28 -29.57
N LEU A 224 -2.89 23.85 -28.65
CA LEU A 224 -3.28 22.45 -28.51
C LEU A 224 -4.23 21.98 -29.62
N ASP A 225 -5.19 22.82 -30.04
CA ASP A 225 -6.11 22.54 -31.15
C ASP A 225 -6.26 23.77 -32.07
N PRO A 226 -5.45 23.84 -33.15
CA PRO A 226 -5.51 24.93 -34.11
C PRO A 226 -6.84 25.07 -34.86
N ASN A 227 -7.73 24.07 -34.80
CA ASN A 227 -9.04 24.09 -35.44
C ASN A 227 -10.16 24.49 -34.47
N ASN A 228 -9.84 24.85 -33.22
CA ASN A 228 -10.83 25.21 -32.21
C ASN A 228 -11.41 26.61 -32.45
N VAL A 229 -12.48 26.68 -33.24
CA VAL A 229 -13.20 27.93 -33.58
C VAL A 229 -13.64 28.70 -32.33
N SER A 230 -14.05 28.00 -31.27
CA SER A 230 -14.52 28.62 -30.03
C SER A 230 -13.40 29.42 -29.35
N ALA A 231 -12.19 28.86 -29.28
CA ALA A 231 -11.05 29.51 -28.65
C ALA A 231 -10.69 30.84 -29.34
N PHE A 232 -10.67 30.88 -30.69
CA PHE A 232 -10.44 32.11 -31.46
C PHE A 232 -11.49 33.19 -31.17
N VAL A 233 -12.78 32.82 -31.16
CA VAL A 233 -13.86 33.78 -30.90
C VAL A 233 -13.80 34.31 -29.46
N LYS A 234 -13.51 33.45 -28.48
CA LYS A 234 -13.40 33.87 -27.07
C LYS A 234 -12.18 34.77 -26.84
N ARG A 235 -11.03 34.47 -27.47
CA ARG A 235 -9.83 35.31 -27.43
C ARG A 235 -10.07 36.67 -28.09
N ALA A 236 -10.72 36.70 -29.25
CA ALA A 236 -11.10 37.94 -29.92
C ALA A 236 -11.94 38.83 -29.00
N ASN A 237 -12.93 38.27 -28.31
CA ASN A 237 -13.77 39.03 -27.37
C ASN A 237 -12.97 39.56 -26.17
N ALA A 238 -12.01 38.80 -25.65
CA ALA A 238 -11.13 39.27 -24.58
C ALA A 238 -10.21 40.42 -25.05
N LEU A 239 -9.65 40.31 -26.26
CA LEU A 239 -8.82 41.34 -26.88
C LEU A 239 -9.60 42.62 -27.19
N ARG A 240 -10.87 42.50 -27.61
CA ARG A 240 -11.78 43.64 -27.77
C ARG A 240 -11.97 44.40 -26.46
N GLY A 241 -12.16 43.68 -25.35
CA GLY A 241 -12.24 44.27 -24.01
C GLY A 241 -10.99 45.05 -23.59
N LYS A 242 -9.81 44.69 -24.12
CA LYS A 242 -8.54 45.41 -23.92
C LYS A 242 -8.25 46.49 -24.97
N HIS A 243 -9.18 46.76 -25.90
CA HIS A 243 -8.98 47.66 -27.04
C HIS A 243 -7.84 47.24 -28.00
N GLU A 244 -7.44 45.97 -28.01
CA GLU A 244 -6.44 45.41 -28.92
C GLU A 244 -7.10 44.96 -30.24
N LEU A 245 -7.73 45.92 -30.92
CA LEU A 245 -8.66 45.68 -32.04
C LEU A 245 -8.04 44.96 -33.24
N GLU A 246 -6.77 45.22 -33.58
CA GLU A 246 -6.08 44.54 -34.69
C GLU A 246 -5.87 43.04 -34.43
N ARG A 247 -5.51 42.67 -33.20
CA ARG A 247 -5.36 41.25 -32.82
C ARG A 247 -6.72 40.55 -32.77
N ALA A 248 -7.75 41.25 -32.28
CA ALA A 248 -9.12 40.73 -32.29
C ALA A 248 -9.64 40.48 -33.70
N LYS A 249 -9.33 41.37 -34.65
CA LYS A 249 -9.65 41.19 -36.07
C LYS A 249 -9.03 39.92 -36.65
N GLN A 250 -7.73 39.71 -36.42
CA GLN A 250 -7.01 38.52 -36.89
C GLN A 250 -7.63 37.22 -36.38
N ASP A 251 -8.05 37.19 -35.11
CA ASP A 251 -8.70 36.02 -34.50
C ASP A 251 -10.09 35.74 -35.09
N LEU A 252 -10.88 36.78 -35.38
CA LEU A 252 -12.20 36.64 -36.00
C LEU A 252 -12.08 36.17 -37.46
N GLU A 253 -11.09 36.67 -38.21
CA GLU A 253 -10.78 36.19 -39.56
C GLU A 253 -10.28 34.73 -39.54
N ALA A 254 -9.49 34.33 -38.55
CA ALA A 254 -9.11 32.92 -38.35
C ALA A 254 -10.31 32.04 -38.05
N ALA A 255 -11.23 32.48 -37.18
CA ALA A 255 -12.47 31.75 -36.87
C ALA A 255 -13.37 31.59 -38.12
N LEU A 256 -13.50 32.62 -38.95
CA LEU A 256 -14.29 32.57 -40.19
C LEU A 256 -13.65 31.72 -41.29
N ARG A 257 -12.31 31.58 -41.31
CA ARG A 257 -11.64 30.62 -42.19
C ARG A 257 -11.99 29.17 -41.85
N LEU A 258 -12.11 28.86 -40.55
CA LEU A 258 -12.46 27.54 -40.06
C LEU A 258 -13.97 27.25 -40.16
N ASN A 259 -14.82 28.26 -39.91
CA ASN A 259 -16.27 28.17 -40.10
C ASN A 259 -16.83 29.44 -40.76
N PRO A 260 -16.95 29.45 -42.11
CA PRO A 260 -17.43 30.62 -42.85
C PRO A 260 -18.87 31.05 -42.54
N GLN A 261 -19.69 30.17 -41.95
CA GLN A 261 -21.10 30.46 -41.63
C GLN A 261 -21.32 30.98 -40.21
N LEU A 262 -20.25 31.24 -39.46
CA LEU A 262 -20.37 31.67 -38.05
C LEU A 262 -20.83 33.13 -37.94
N ALA A 263 -22.15 33.34 -37.88
CA ALA A 263 -22.78 34.66 -37.86
C ALA A 263 -22.27 35.58 -36.73
N SER A 264 -22.02 35.02 -35.54
CA SER A 264 -21.52 35.79 -34.39
C SER A 264 -20.11 36.35 -34.60
N ALA A 265 -19.24 35.61 -35.27
CA ALA A 265 -17.89 36.08 -35.59
C ALA A 265 -17.91 37.16 -36.69
N LYS A 266 -18.84 37.05 -37.65
CA LYS A 266 -19.02 38.05 -38.71
C LYS A 266 -19.48 39.40 -38.14
N VAL A 267 -20.51 39.39 -37.29
CA VAL A 267 -21.01 40.62 -36.62
C VAL A 267 -19.91 41.26 -35.77
N ALA A 268 -19.19 40.46 -34.97
CA ALA A 268 -18.08 40.97 -34.16
C ALA A 268 -16.93 41.55 -35.01
N LEU A 269 -16.69 41.00 -36.21
CA LEU A 269 -15.66 41.48 -37.13
C LEU A 269 -16.06 42.83 -37.75
N ASP A 270 -17.33 42.98 -38.13
CA ASP A 270 -17.87 44.23 -38.66
C ASP A 270 -17.76 45.36 -37.60
N GLU A 271 -18.15 45.08 -36.35
CA GLU A 271 -17.99 46.02 -35.22
C GLU A 271 -16.53 46.42 -34.97
N VAL A 272 -15.59 45.48 -35.04
CA VAL A 272 -14.16 45.76 -34.88
C VAL A 272 -13.62 46.61 -36.03
N ASN A 273 -14.06 46.36 -37.26
CA ASN A 273 -13.65 47.15 -38.42
C ASN A 273 -14.19 48.59 -38.35
N GLU A 274 -15.41 48.81 -37.86
CA GLU A 274 -15.96 50.16 -37.62
C GLU A 274 -15.16 50.93 -36.56
N LEU A 275 -14.79 50.27 -35.46
CA LEU A 275 -13.98 50.88 -34.39
C LEU A 275 -12.56 51.22 -34.84
N LEU A 276 -11.97 50.41 -35.74
CA LEU A 276 -10.67 50.69 -36.35
C LEU A 276 -10.76 51.85 -37.35
N ALA A 277 -11.83 51.92 -38.13
CA ALA A 277 -12.09 53.02 -39.06
C ALA A 277 -12.30 54.37 -38.35
N ALA A 278 -12.92 54.37 -37.17
CA ALA A 278 -13.11 55.57 -36.34
C ALA A 278 -11.78 56.17 -35.80
N LYS A 279 -10.69 55.39 -35.79
CA LYS A 279 -9.37 55.81 -35.29
C LYS A 279 -8.45 56.38 -36.38
N VAL A 280 -8.89 56.39 -37.65
CA VAL A 280 -8.06 56.77 -38.81
C VAL A 280 -8.76 57.81 -39.68
N ALA A 281 -8.38 59.08 -39.50
CA ALA A 281 -8.33 60.09 -40.58
C ALA A 281 -6.99 60.88 -40.43
N PRO A 282 -6.30 61.23 -41.55
CA PRO A 282 -4.82 61.05 -41.74
C PRO A 282 -4.05 62.41 -41.81
N PRO A 283 -2.75 62.57 -42.21
CA PRO A 283 -1.85 61.77 -43.10
C PRO A 283 -0.36 61.64 -42.61
N ALA A 284 0.68 61.04 -43.23
CA ALA A 284 0.96 60.28 -44.47
C ALA A 284 2.34 59.54 -44.38
N ALA A 285 2.51 58.48 -45.20
CA ALA A 285 3.74 57.91 -45.83
C ALA A 285 4.77 57.08 -45.00
N PRO A 286 5.68 56.29 -45.64
CA PRO A 286 5.43 55.06 -46.42
C PRO A 286 6.27 53.83 -45.95
N ALA A 287 5.98 52.66 -46.53
CA ALA A 287 6.40 51.30 -46.10
C ALA A 287 7.81 50.81 -46.54
N PRO A 288 8.33 49.71 -45.94
CA PRO A 288 9.35 48.84 -46.54
C PRO A 288 8.88 47.36 -46.78
N PRO A 289 9.64 46.54 -47.55
CA PRO A 289 9.09 45.43 -48.35
C PRO A 289 9.25 44.00 -47.75
N ALA A 290 8.58 43.05 -48.41
CA ALA A 290 8.43 41.62 -48.08
C ALA A 290 9.70 40.74 -48.29
N PRO A 291 9.78 39.55 -47.65
CA PRO A 291 10.86 38.59 -47.87
C PRO A 291 10.60 37.67 -49.10
N PRO A 292 11.65 37.09 -49.70
CA PRO A 292 11.53 36.29 -50.91
C PRO A 292 11.12 34.83 -50.66
N THR A 293 10.60 34.26 -51.74
CA THR A 293 10.02 32.94 -51.93
C THR A 293 10.98 31.76 -51.78
N ALA A 294 10.43 30.63 -51.35
CA ALA A 294 11.09 29.33 -51.26
C ALA A 294 11.33 28.67 -52.63
N THR A 295 12.46 27.97 -52.77
CA THR A 295 12.76 27.02 -53.84
C THR A 295 12.66 25.57 -53.32
N PRO A 296 12.33 24.57 -54.16
CA PRO A 296 12.08 23.20 -53.70
C PRO A 296 13.37 22.39 -53.49
N LEU A 297 13.31 21.45 -52.55
CA LEU A 297 14.39 20.55 -52.14
C LEU A 297 14.54 19.35 -53.10
N THR A 298 15.76 19.03 -53.50
CA THR A 298 16.13 17.84 -54.28
C THR A 298 16.64 16.69 -53.41
N THR A 299 16.61 15.49 -54.00
CA THR A 299 16.75 14.14 -53.42
C THR A 299 18.11 13.81 -52.77
N GLU A 300 19.14 14.64 -52.97
CA GLU A 300 20.50 14.36 -52.44
C GLU A 300 20.66 14.66 -50.94
N ARG A 301 19.74 15.42 -50.32
CA ARG A 301 19.78 15.69 -48.87
C ARG A 301 19.22 14.57 -47.97
N LEU A 302 18.53 13.58 -48.54
CA LEU A 302 18.01 12.44 -47.77
C LEU A 302 19.12 11.45 -47.33
N ILE A 303 20.19 11.34 -48.12
CA ILE A 303 21.31 10.44 -47.81
C ILE A 303 22.28 11.08 -46.80
N ALA A 304 22.43 12.41 -46.83
CA ALA A 304 23.21 13.15 -45.83
C ALA A 304 22.51 13.23 -44.46
N LEU A 305 21.18 13.21 -44.40
CA LEU A 305 20.42 13.22 -43.14
C LEU A 305 20.57 11.89 -42.37
N ALA A 306 20.68 10.75 -43.06
CA ALA A 306 20.86 9.45 -42.43
C ALA A 306 22.23 9.29 -41.76
N ALA A 307 23.29 9.86 -42.36
CA ALA A 307 24.64 9.86 -41.77
C ALA A 307 24.81 10.87 -40.63
N GLY A 308 24.10 12.01 -40.67
CA GLY A 308 24.11 13.01 -39.60
C GLY A 308 23.35 12.59 -38.33
N LEU A 309 22.34 11.73 -38.46
CA LEU A 309 21.57 11.20 -37.32
C LEU A 309 22.35 10.16 -36.50
N ALA A 310 23.26 9.41 -37.14
CA ALA A 310 24.13 8.46 -36.42
C ALA A 310 25.22 9.16 -35.59
N LEU A 311 25.75 10.30 -36.06
CA LEU A 311 26.81 11.03 -35.38
C LEU A 311 26.28 11.97 -34.27
N THR A 312 25.05 12.47 -34.41
CA THR A 312 24.36 13.23 -33.34
C THR A 312 23.87 12.33 -32.21
N ALA A 313 23.59 11.05 -32.46
CA ALA A 313 23.31 10.06 -31.42
C ALA A 313 24.54 9.75 -30.54
N LEU A 314 25.76 9.80 -31.10
CA LEU A 314 27.01 9.59 -30.36
C LEU A 314 27.49 10.82 -29.57
N MET A 315 27.20 12.04 -30.05
CA MET A 315 27.56 13.29 -29.35
C MET A 315 26.50 13.77 -28.33
N ALA A 316 25.30 13.17 -28.32
CA ALA A 316 24.26 13.40 -27.32
C ALA A 316 24.56 12.79 -25.94
N GLY A 317 25.75 12.21 -25.73
CA GLY A 317 26.19 11.71 -24.41
C GLY A 317 26.11 12.76 -23.30
N ALA A 318 26.24 14.05 -23.59
CA ALA A 318 26.11 15.11 -22.59
C ALA A 318 24.65 15.43 -22.17
N PHE A 319 23.65 15.04 -22.97
CA PHE A 319 22.23 15.22 -22.65
C PHE A 319 21.66 14.02 -21.86
N TRP A 320 22.31 12.85 -21.98
CA TRP A 320 21.93 11.60 -21.32
C TRP A 320 22.21 11.54 -19.80
N PHE A 321 23.11 12.39 -19.28
CA PHE A 321 23.55 12.37 -17.86
C PHE A 321 22.98 13.50 -16.98
N LYS A 322 22.12 14.37 -17.51
CA LYS A 322 21.63 15.52 -16.75
C LYS A 322 20.43 15.13 -15.88
N GLY A 323 20.72 14.63 -14.68
CA GLY A 323 19.76 14.55 -13.59
C GLY A 323 19.10 15.91 -13.38
N SER A 324 17.81 15.90 -13.06
CA SER A 324 17.01 17.06 -12.66
C SER A 324 17.87 18.01 -11.82
N LYS A 325 18.12 19.22 -12.35
CA LYS A 325 18.69 20.30 -11.55
C LYS A 325 17.60 20.73 -10.57
N GLY A 326 17.64 20.17 -9.36
CA GLY A 326 17.11 20.88 -8.21
C GLY A 326 17.80 22.24 -8.15
N THR A 327 17.02 23.31 -8.21
CA THR A 327 17.49 24.67 -7.97
C THR A 327 18.28 24.69 -6.66
N PRO A 328 19.49 25.27 -6.63
CA PRO A 328 20.18 25.47 -5.36
C PRO A 328 19.36 26.46 -4.54
N ALA A 329 18.82 26.00 -3.41
CA ALA A 329 18.27 26.88 -2.40
C ALA A 329 19.40 27.79 -1.89
N GLU A 330 19.13 29.09 -1.82
CA GLU A 330 20.03 30.08 -1.24
C GLU A 330 20.42 29.71 0.19
N PRO A 331 21.68 29.95 0.61
CA PRO A 331 22.12 29.68 1.96
C PRO A 331 21.62 30.78 2.90
N THR A 332 20.51 30.55 3.59
CA THR A 332 20.07 31.41 4.69
C THR A 332 20.35 30.78 6.06
N SER A 333 21.14 31.54 6.83
CA SER A 333 21.44 31.45 8.27
C SER A 333 22.10 30.17 8.82
N LYS A 334 23.36 30.36 9.26
CA LYS A 334 24.07 29.48 10.19
C LYS A 334 23.43 29.53 11.58
N GLU A 335 22.82 28.43 12.00
CA GLU A 335 22.79 28.04 13.42
C GLU A 335 23.20 26.56 13.53
N PRO A 336 24.03 26.18 14.51
CA PRO A 336 24.36 24.78 14.75
C PRO A 336 23.16 24.11 15.42
N SER A 337 22.31 23.42 14.65
CA SER A 337 21.22 22.64 15.24
C SER A 337 21.78 21.42 15.97
N ARG A 338 21.26 21.22 17.18
CA ARG A 338 21.52 20.07 18.07
C ARG A 338 21.34 18.73 17.34
N ALA A 339 22.11 17.74 17.78
CA ALA A 339 22.01 16.35 17.34
C ALA A 339 20.54 15.86 17.43
N GLY A 340 19.91 15.69 16.28
CA GLY A 340 18.55 15.18 16.14
C GLY A 340 18.41 14.51 14.80
N ARG A 341 17.51 13.51 14.75
CA ARG A 341 17.13 12.69 13.60
C ARG A 341 17.02 13.52 12.33
N LYS A 342 17.93 13.27 11.37
CA LYS A 342 17.91 13.93 10.06
C LYS A 342 17.23 13.03 9.04
N THR A 343 16.26 13.59 8.31
CA THR A 343 15.58 12.88 7.23
C THR A 343 15.95 13.51 5.90
N PHE A 344 16.26 12.68 4.92
CA PHE A 344 16.64 13.05 3.57
C PHE A 344 15.67 12.45 2.58
N LYS A 345 15.20 13.23 1.61
CA LYS A 345 14.54 12.75 0.41
C LYS A 345 15.60 12.37 -0.61
N VAL A 346 15.69 11.08 -0.91
CA VAL A 346 16.58 10.48 -1.89
C VAL A 346 15.82 10.18 -3.18
N THR A 347 16.04 11.00 -4.21
CA THR A 347 15.57 10.73 -5.57
C THR A 347 16.43 9.63 -6.17
N GLY A 348 15.78 8.52 -6.51
CA GLY A 348 16.46 7.33 -7.00
C GLY A 348 16.18 6.09 -6.16
N LEU A 349 15.81 6.24 -4.88
CA LEU A 349 15.55 5.18 -3.92
C LEU A 349 14.18 4.50 -4.15
N ASP A 350 14.14 3.36 -4.83
CA ASP A 350 12.91 2.67 -5.21
C ASP A 350 12.88 1.14 -5.00
N CYS A 351 14.02 0.50 -4.73
CA CYS A 351 14.04 -0.91 -4.31
C CYS A 351 15.08 -1.19 -3.21
N ALA A 352 15.14 -2.47 -2.80
CA ALA A 352 16.04 -2.93 -1.73
C ALA A 352 17.53 -2.82 -2.14
N GLU A 353 17.81 -2.81 -3.45
CA GLU A 353 19.14 -2.65 -4.01
C GLU A 353 19.70 -1.24 -3.74
N GLU A 354 18.94 -0.18 -4.00
CA GLU A 354 19.40 1.19 -3.72
C GLU A 354 19.64 1.41 -2.23
N VAL A 355 18.79 0.82 -1.39
CA VAL A 355 19.00 0.83 0.07
C VAL A 355 20.36 0.20 0.43
N ALA A 356 20.70 -0.94 -0.18
CA ALA A 356 21.98 -1.61 0.08
C ALA A 356 23.18 -0.76 -0.39
N VAL A 357 23.07 -0.13 -1.56
CA VAL A 357 24.12 0.79 -2.07
C VAL A 357 24.28 2.00 -1.15
N LEU A 358 23.19 2.62 -0.70
CA LEU A 358 23.22 3.76 0.23
C LEU A 358 23.78 3.38 1.59
N ARG A 359 23.40 2.22 2.16
CA ARG A 359 23.96 1.73 3.42
C ARG A 359 25.47 1.57 3.32
N ARG A 360 25.97 1.00 2.22
CA ARG A 360 27.41 0.79 2.05
C ARG A 360 28.19 2.10 1.85
N GLU A 361 27.59 3.12 1.23
CA GLU A 361 28.25 4.41 0.97
C GLU A 361 28.11 5.41 2.12
N VAL A 362 26.96 5.44 2.80
CA VAL A 362 26.64 6.40 3.86
C VAL A 362 26.88 5.79 5.25
N GLY A 363 26.69 4.49 5.42
CA GLY A 363 26.83 3.77 6.70
C GLY A 363 28.18 3.96 7.38
N PRO A 364 29.32 3.81 6.68
CA PRO A 364 30.64 4.05 7.27
C PRO A 364 30.84 5.49 7.76
N LEU A 365 30.12 6.46 7.18
CA LEU A 365 30.16 7.84 7.62
C LEU A 365 29.44 7.96 8.96
N VAL A 366 28.21 7.45 9.05
CA VAL A 366 27.31 7.64 10.20
C VAL A 366 27.55 6.70 11.40
N GLY A 367 28.66 5.95 11.40
CA GLY A 367 29.05 5.07 12.50
C GLY A 367 28.55 3.63 12.40
N GLY A 368 27.94 3.25 11.27
CA GLY A 368 27.45 1.90 11.01
C GLY A 368 26.29 1.85 10.03
N GLU A 369 26.11 0.72 9.33
CA GLU A 369 24.96 0.54 8.43
C GLU A 369 23.63 0.52 9.18
N ASP A 370 23.61 0.10 10.45
CA ASP A 370 22.47 0.05 11.38
C ASP A 370 21.94 1.43 11.80
N GLN A 371 22.74 2.47 11.62
CA GLN A 371 22.40 3.86 11.94
C GLN A 371 21.56 4.56 10.86
N LEU A 372 21.21 3.83 9.80
CA LEU A 372 20.38 4.30 8.70
C LEU A 372 19.06 3.52 8.65
N ALA A 373 17.96 4.25 8.56
CA ALA A 373 16.65 3.73 8.22
C ALA A 373 16.22 4.25 6.85
N PHE A 374 15.42 3.48 6.11
CA PHE A 374 14.99 3.87 4.77
C PHE A 374 13.50 3.64 4.65
N ASP A 375 12.82 4.62 4.06
CA ASP A 375 11.44 4.51 3.63
C ASP A 375 11.42 4.68 2.11
N VAL A 376 11.54 3.53 1.44
CA VAL A 376 11.63 3.43 -0.02
C VAL A 376 10.39 4.00 -0.73
N LEU A 377 9.22 4.01 -0.08
CA LEU A 377 7.98 4.53 -0.70
C LEU A 377 8.05 6.03 -0.92
N ASN A 378 8.45 6.71 0.14
CA ASN A 378 8.60 8.15 0.11
C ASN A 378 9.99 8.53 -0.39
N GLY A 379 10.81 7.57 -0.85
CA GLY A 379 12.19 7.77 -1.21
C GLY A 379 12.95 8.50 -0.10
N ARG A 380 12.78 8.10 1.17
CA ARG A 380 13.41 8.77 2.32
C ARG A 380 14.53 7.91 2.89
N MET A 381 15.63 8.55 3.26
CA MET A 381 16.69 8.01 4.09
C MET A 381 16.69 8.78 5.41
N ILE A 382 16.70 8.07 6.52
CA ILE A 382 16.60 8.59 7.88
C ILE A 382 17.90 8.22 8.57
N VAL A 383 18.62 9.22 9.06
CA VAL A 383 19.79 9.03 9.92
C VAL A 383 19.30 9.03 11.37
N LEU A 384 19.52 7.93 12.08
CA LEU A 384 19.03 7.72 13.44
C LEU A 384 19.77 8.63 14.43
N ASP A 385 19.14 8.91 15.58
CA ASP A 385 19.70 9.77 16.63
C ASP A 385 21.01 9.23 17.23
N SER A 386 21.21 7.90 17.16
CA SER A 386 22.43 7.20 17.61
C SER A 386 23.61 7.30 16.63
N ALA A 387 23.43 7.94 15.48
CA ALA A 387 24.46 8.09 14.46
C ALA A 387 25.56 9.09 14.84
N LEU A 388 26.76 8.92 14.25
CA LEU A 388 27.82 9.92 14.38
C LEU A 388 27.40 11.27 13.76
N PRO A 389 27.70 12.40 14.42
CA PRO A 389 27.32 13.73 13.94
C PRO A 389 28.10 14.10 12.66
N ILE A 390 27.39 14.29 11.55
CA ILE A 390 27.96 14.60 10.24
C ILE A 390 27.24 15.76 9.56
N ALA A 391 28.00 16.54 8.78
CA ALA A 391 27.49 17.62 7.96
C ALA A 391 26.56 17.09 6.84
N THR A 392 25.42 17.76 6.65
CA THR A 392 24.42 17.42 5.63
C THR A 392 25.04 17.31 4.23
N ASP A 393 25.95 18.22 3.87
CA ASP A 393 26.61 18.22 2.55
C ASP A 393 27.45 16.96 2.29
N THR A 394 28.08 16.41 3.33
CA THR A 394 28.87 15.17 3.22
C THR A 394 27.96 13.98 2.93
N ILE A 395 26.79 13.92 3.56
CA ILE A 395 25.78 12.89 3.30
C ILE A 395 25.25 13.03 1.87
N VAL A 396 24.87 14.24 1.45
CA VAL A 396 24.39 14.49 0.07
C VAL A 396 25.45 14.14 -0.98
N ALA A 397 26.71 14.45 -0.72
CA ALA A 397 27.82 14.07 -1.60
C ALA A 397 28.01 12.54 -1.67
N ALA A 398 27.90 11.84 -0.54
CA ALA A 398 27.96 10.38 -0.50
C ALA A 398 26.81 9.73 -1.29
N VAL A 399 25.59 10.26 -1.15
CA VAL A 399 24.43 9.82 -1.96
C VAL A 399 24.66 10.07 -3.45
N ARG A 400 25.29 11.18 -3.86
CA ARG A 400 25.63 11.42 -5.27
C ARG A 400 26.59 10.41 -5.87
N ARG A 401 27.52 9.86 -5.09
CA ARG A 401 28.45 8.81 -5.56
C ARG A 401 27.74 7.52 -5.97
N THR A 402 26.51 7.31 -5.50
CA THR A 402 25.69 6.15 -5.87
C THR A 402 24.86 6.38 -7.13
N GLY A 403 24.95 7.57 -7.75
CA GLY A 403 24.07 8.00 -8.84
C GLY A 403 22.68 8.46 -8.39
N MET A 404 22.44 8.62 -7.09
CA MET A 404 21.19 9.15 -6.53
C MET A 404 21.36 10.61 -6.10
N THR A 405 20.27 11.34 -5.86
CA THR A 405 20.33 12.69 -5.30
C THR A 405 19.57 12.77 -3.99
N ALA A 406 20.13 13.45 -2.99
CA ALA A 406 19.48 13.68 -1.70
C ALA A 406 19.24 15.17 -1.44
N ALA A 407 18.10 15.48 -0.84
CA ALA A 407 17.79 16.77 -0.24
C ALA A 407 17.30 16.55 1.20
N GLU A 408 17.56 17.48 2.11
CA GLU A 408 17.03 17.40 3.48
C GLU A 408 15.51 17.59 3.46
N TRP A 409 14.77 16.74 4.17
CA TRP A 409 13.31 16.69 4.15
C TRP A 409 12.73 17.46 5.33
N ARG A 410 11.86 18.46 5.07
CA ARG A 410 11.11 19.17 6.11
C ARG A 410 9.63 18.75 6.11
N LEU A 411 8.98 18.87 7.27
CA LEU A 411 7.60 18.41 7.49
C LEU A 411 6.55 19.11 6.58
N GLU A 412 6.90 20.25 6.00
CA GLU A 412 6.06 21.04 5.08
C GLU A 412 6.13 20.54 3.62
N ASP A 413 7.09 19.67 3.27
CA ASP A 413 7.34 19.21 1.89
C ASP A 413 6.48 17.99 1.48
N ARG A 414 5.25 17.87 1.98
CA ARG A 414 4.40 16.69 1.74
C ARG A 414 3.81 16.69 0.32
N GLU A 415 4.65 16.38 -0.68
CA GLU A 415 4.18 16.12 -2.04
C GLU A 415 3.37 14.80 -2.11
N PRO A 416 2.34 14.72 -2.98
CA PRO A 416 1.57 13.50 -3.15
C PRO A 416 2.43 12.35 -3.68
N SER A 417 2.00 11.13 -3.40
CA SER A 417 2.60 9.84 -3.82
C SER A 417 2.75 9.61 -5.34
N ASP A 418 2.57 10.65 -6.17
CA ASP A 418 2.54 10.59 -7.63
C ASP A 418 3.93 10.29 -8.26
N VAL A 419 5.03 10.73 -7.62
CA VAL A 419 6.38 10.62 -8.20
C VAL A 419 6.87 9.16 -8.28
N SER A 420 6.59 8.33 -7.26
CA SER A 420 6.94 6.89 -7.28
C SER A 420 6.12 6.11 -8.30
N ASP A 421 4.87 6.49 -8.50
CA ASP A 421 3.94 5.83 -9.42
C ASP A 421 4.24 6.19 -10.89
N GLN A 422 4.69 7.41 -11.17
CA GLN A 422 5.13 7.84 -12.49
C GLN A 422 6.37 7.08 -12.97
N ARG A 423 7.39 6.93 -12.11
CA ARG A 423 8.61 6.18 -12.47
C ARG A 423 8.33 4.70 -12.71
N ARG A 424 7.44 4.08 -11.91
CA ARG A 424 6.96 2.70 -12.14
C ARG A 424 6.27 2.55 -13.51
N ARG A 425 5.40 3.51 -13.86
CA ARG A 425 4.75 3.53 -15.20
C ARG A 425 5.79 3.64 -16.31
N GLN A 426 6.80 4.49 -16.17
CA GLN A 426 7.90 4.60 -17.15
C GLN A 426 8.65 3.28 -17.30
N GLN A 427 9.02 2.62 -16.19
CA GLN A 427 9.72 1.34 -16.22
C GLN A 427 8.92 0.25 -16.96
N VAL A 428 7.62 0.14 -16.68
CA VAL A 428 6.72 -0.79 -17.39
C VAL A 428 6.65 -0.44 -18.88
N TRP A 429 6.58 0.84 -19.22
CA TRP A 429 6.48 1.31 -20.60
C TRP A 429 7.74 0.99 -21.41
N PHE A 430 8.93 1.29 -20.88
CA PHE A 430 10.21 0.95 -21.51
C PHE A 430 10.42 -0.57 -21.62
N THR A 431 10.02 -1.34 -20.61
CA THR A 431 10.07 -2.80 -20.65
C THR A 431 9.15 -3.36 -21.75
N SER A 432 7.94 -2.79 -21.87
CA SER A 432 6.98 -3.18 -22.91
C SER A 432 7.51 -2.86 -24.30
N LEU A 433 8.15 -1.69 -24.45
CA LEU A 433 8.78 -1.27 -25.69
C LEU A 433 9.97 -2.18 -26.07
N SER A 434 10.82 -2.55 -25.10
CA SER A 434 11.88 -3.54 -25.30
C SER A 434 11.32 -4.87 -25.80
N GLY A 435 10.27 -5.39 -25.16
CA GLY A 435 9.61 -6.64 -25.58
C GLY A 435 8.96 -6.55 -26.97
N LEU A 436 8.36 -5.40 -27.31
CA LEU A 436 7.81 -5.15 -28.65
C LEU A 436 8.90 -5.22 -29.72
N PHE A 437 10.07 -4.62 -29.48
CA PHE A 437 11.18 -4.65 -30.42
C PHE A 437 11.86 -6.02 -30.52
N VAL A 438 11.93 -6.81 -29.42
CA VAL A 438 12.34 -8.23 -29.49
C VAL A 438 11.38 -9.01 -30.39
N ALA A 439 10.06 -8.86 -30.19
CA ALA A 439 9.05 -9.54 -30.99
C ALA A 439 9.08 -9.10 -32.46
N ALA A 440 9.30 -7.82 -32.73
CA ALA A 440 9.44 -7.29 -34.08
C ALA A 440 10.70 -7.85 -34.77
N GLY A 441 11.85 -7.88 -34.09
CA GLY A 441 13.07 -8.49 -34.62
C GLY A 441 12.88 -9.97 -34.94
N PHE A 442 12.22 -10.71 -34.06
CA PHE A 442 11.90 -12.12 -34.29
C PHE A 442 10.92 -12.32 -35.46
N ALA A 443 9.90 -11.48 -35.59
CA ALA A 443 8.94 -11.54 -36.70
C ALA A 443 9.60 -11.25 -38.06
N ILE A 444 10.51 -10.26 -38.11
CA ILE A 444 11.31 -9.98 -39.32
C ILE A 444 12.19 -11.18 -39.66
N HIS A 445 12.81 -11.80 -38.66
CA HIS A 445 13.62 -13.00 -38.85
C HIS A 445 12.80 -14.18 -39.40
N VAL A 446 11.61 -14.42 -38.87
CA VAL A 446 10.68 -15.45 -39.38
C VAL A 446 10.27 -15.16 -40.83
N TRP A 447 10.02 -13.89 -41.17
CA TRP A 447 9.71 -13.47 -42.53
C TRP A 447 10.85 -13.74 -43.51
N HIS A 448 12.09 -13.50 -43.08
CA HIS A 448 13.29 -13.70 -43.90
C HIS A 448 13.71 -15.17 -44.00
N ALA A 449 13.46 -15.97 -42.96
CA ALA A 449 13.78 -17.40 -42.94
C ALA A 449 12.82 -18.27 -43.76
N GLY A 450 11.66 -17.75 -44.18
CA GLY A 450 10.69 -18.42 -45.06
C GLY A 450 9.86 -19.53 -44.41
N ALA A 451 10.30 -20.09 -43.28
CA ALA A 451 9.55 -21.05 -42.48
C ALA A 451 9.84 -20.91 -40.98
N PHE A 452 8.82 -21.05 -40.12
CA PHE A 452 8.93 -20.94 -38.66
C PHE A 452 9.93 -21.95 -38.06
N ASN A 453 10.03 -23.15 -38.63
CA ASN A 453 10.96 -24.19 -38.17
C ASN A 453 12.43 -23.86 -38.46
N ASP A 454 12.71 -23.09 -39.53
CA ASP A 454 14.06 -22.64 -39.83
C ASP A 454 14.44 -21.42 -38.96
N ALA A 455 13.48 -20.54 -38.64
CA ALA A 455 13.66 -19.46 -37.68
C ALA A 455 13.93 -19.96 -36.24
N LEU A 456 13.43 -21.15 -35.88
CA LEU A 456 13.72 -21.83 -34.62
C LEU A 456 15.19 -22.27 -34.49
N ARG A 457 15.97 -22.35 -35.58
CA ARG A 457 17.42 -22.63 -35.51
C ARG A 457 18.20 -21.51 -34.82
N LEU A 458 17.68 -20.29 -34.83
CA LEU A 458 18.24 -19.16 -34.09
C LEU A 458 18.24 -19.37 -32.57
N LEU A 459 17.39 -20.26 -32.05
CA LEU A 459 17.37 -20.66 -30.63
C LEU A 459 18.41 -21.76 -30.30
N ALA A 460 18.95 -22.44 -31.33
CA ALA A 460 19.87 -23.57 -31.20
C ALA A 460 21.36 -23.20 -31.35
N GLY A 461 21.68 -21.94 -31.64
CA GLY A 461 23.04 -21.39 -31.68
C GLY A 461 23.59 -21.05 -33.07
N HIS A 462 24.62 -20.18 -33.09
CA HIS A 462 25.41 -19.65 -34.20
C HIS A 462 25.19 -20.29 -35.60
N ASP A 463 24.30 -19.71 -36.40
CA ASP A 463 24.42 -19.78 -37.86
C ASP A 463 25.26 -18.57 -38.28
N GLY A 464 26.50 -18.80 -38.74
CA GLY A 464 27.47 -17.76 -39.14
C GLY A 464 27.07 -16.91 -40.36
N LYS A 465 25.78 -16.70 -40.59
CA LYS A 465 25.21 -15.81 -41.61
C LYS A 465 25.00 -14.43 -41.00
N SER A 466 25.45 -13.40 -41.73
CA SER A 466 25.25 -12.00 -41.36
C SER A 466 23.75 -11.68 -41.22
N MET A 467 23.31 -11.22 -40.04
CA MET A 467 21.94 -10.79 -39.82
C MET A 467 21.59 -9.57 -40.69
N PRO A 468 20.40 -9.54 -41.31
CA PRO A 468 19.89 -8.38 -42.03
C PRO A 468 19.83 -7.12 -41.14
N LEU A 469 20.16 -5.97 -41.73
CA LEU A 469 20.14 -4.65 -41.08
C LEU A 469 18.82 -4.32 -40.33
N PRO A 470 17.62 -4.63 -40.87
CA PRO A 470 16.36 -4.40 -40.15
C PRO A 470 16.23 -5.22 -38.86
N GLU A 471 16.74 -6.46 -38.84
CA GLU A 471 16.72 -7.32 -37.65
C GLU A 471 17.66 -6.76 -36.56
N VAL A 472 18.87 -6.38 -36.95
CA VAL A 472 19.86 -5.77 -36.06
C VAL A 472 19.32 -4.45 -35.48
N ALA A 473 18.66 -3.62 -36.29
CA ALA A 473 18.07 -2.36 -35.83
C ALA A 473 16.96 -2.59 -34.78
N ALA A 474 16.09 -3.57 -35.00
CA ALA A 474 15.05 -3.93 -34.04
C ALA A 474 15.65 -4.42 -32.72
N TYR A 475 16.63 -5.34 -32.77
CA TYR A 475 17.28 -5.85 -31.56
C TYR A 475 18.10 -4.77 -30.83
N ALA A 476 18.77 -3.87 -31.54
CA ALA A 476 19.49 -2.75 -30.94
C ALA A 476 18.54 -1.79 -30.18
N LEU A 477 17.37 -1.51 -30.73
CA LEU A 477 16.33 -0.72 -30.05
C LEU A 477 15.80 -1.46 -28.81
N ALA A 478 15.59 -2.77 -28.90
CA ALA A 478 15.19 -3.58 -27.74
C ALA A 478 16.22 -3.50 -26.59
N VAL A 479 17.51 -3.62 -26.91
CA VAL A 479 18.61 -3.48 -25.94
C VAL A 479 18.61 -2.08 -25.31
N LEU A 480 18.49 -1.03 -26.12
CA LEU A 480 18.52 0.35 -25.65
C LEU A 480 17.40 0.65 -24.63
N PHE A 481 16.18 0.17 -24.91
CA PHE A 481 15.06 0.34 -23.98
C PHE A 481 15.16 -0.56 -22.74
N GLY A 482 15.67 -1.79 -22.89
CA GLY A 482 15.81 -2.74 -21.76
C GLY A 482 16.90 -2.32 -20.76
N ILE A 483 18.02 -1.79 -21.24
CA ILE A 483 19.17 -1.41 -20.39
C ILE A 483 19.05 0.00 -19.80
N ARG A 484 18.08 0.81 -20.24
CA ARG A 484 17.95 2.24 -19.89
C ARG A 484 18.07 2.55 -18.39
N PHE A 485 17.52 1.70 -17.52
CA PHE A 485 17.56 1.89 -16.07
C PHE A 485 18.78 1.24 -15.39
N VAL A 486 19.43 0.30 -16.07
CA VAL A 486 20.51 -0.53 -15.55
C VAL A 486 21.87 0.11 -15.82
N ILE A 487 22.05 0.74 -16.99
CA ILE A 487 23.34 1.27 -17.44
C ILE A 487 23.94 2.32 -16.49
N VAL A 488 23.09 3.18 -15.92
CA VAL A 488 23.54 4.20 -14.98
C VAL A 488 24.07 3.55 -13.72
N LYS A 489 23.36 2.55 -13.17
CA LYS A 489 23.77 1.80 -11.98
C LYS A 489 25.07 1.05 -12.24
N ALA A 490 25.14 0.32 -13.36
CA ALA A 490 26.32 -0.42 -13.78
C ALA A 490 27.55 0.49 -13.94
N TRP A 491 27.37 1.70 -14.47
CA TRP A 491 28.45 2.68 -14.61
C TRP A 491 29.02 3.11 -13.26
N TYR A 492 28.16 3.44 -12.28
CA TYR A 492 28.62 3.78 -10.93
C TYR A 492 29.21 2.58 -10.18
N ALA A 493 28.67 1.37 -10.38
CA ALA A 493 29.21 0.13 -9.83
C ALA A 493 30.64 -0.16 -10.36
N ALA A 494 30.86 0.08 -11.65
CA ALA A 494 32.18 -0.03 -12.28
C ALA A 494 33.17 1.00 -11.73
N LEU A 495 32.77 2.28 -11.66
CA LEU A 495 33.61 3.36 -11.10
C LEU A 495 33.96 3.13 -9.63
N GLY A 496 33.02 2.58 -8.86
CA GLY A 496 33.22 2.25 -7.45
C GLY A 496 34.01 0.96 -7.22
N LEU A 497 34.42 0.23 -8.26
CA LEU A 497 35.05 -1.10 -8.20
C LEU A 497 34.24 -2.09 -7.33
N ARG A 498 32.90 -2.00 -7.44
CA ARG A 498 31.96 -2.80 -6.66
C ARG A 498 31.02 -3.53 -7.60
N PRO A 499 31.41 -4.71 -8.08
CA PRO A 499 30.59 -5.45 -9.01
C PRO A 499 29.25 -5.85 -8.38
N ASP A 500 28.16 -5.46 -9.05
CA ASP A 500 26.79 -5.79 -8.73
C ASP A 500 26.11 -6.51 -9.90
N MET A 501 24.87 -6.97 -9.72
CA MET A 501 24.15 -7.67 -10.78
C MET A 501 23.95 -6.81 -12.04
N ASN A 502 23.81 -5.48 -11.87
CA ASN A 502 23.64 -4.54 -12.97
C ASN A 502 24.89 -4.49 -13.85
N LEU A 503 26.09 -4.46 -13.24
CA LEU A 503 27.36 -4.50 -13.94
C LEU A 503 27.54 -5.82 -14.71
N LEU A 504 27.26 -6.96 -14.08
CA LEU A 504 27.32 -8.27 -14.74
C LEU A 504 26.41 -8.29 -15.97
N MET A 505 25.18 -7.77 -15.83
CA MET A 505 24.20 -7.72 -16.90
C MET A 505 24.66 -6.84 -18.07
N VAL A 506 25.19 -5.64 -17.81
CA VAL A 506 25.68 -4.75 -18.87
C VAL A 506 26.90 -5.33 -19.56
N ILE A 507 27.83 -5.97 -18.83
CA ILE A 507 28.97 -6.67 -19.43
C ILE A 507 28.49 -7.81 -20.32
N ALA A 508 27.52 -8.61 -19.86
CA ALA A 508 26.97 -9.72 -20.64
C ALA A 508 26.32 -9.25 -21.95
N VAL A 509 25.48 -8.20 -21.88
CA VAL A 509 24.83 -7.67 -23.09
C VAL A 509 25.83 -7.01 -24.03
N ALA A 510 26.79 -6.23 -23.50
CA ALA A 510 27.83 -5.64 -24.32
C ALA A 510 28.71 -6.71 -24.99
N GLY A 511 29.04 -7.78 -24.27
CA GLY A 511 29.77 -8.93 -24.80
C GLY A 511 29.00 -9.66 -25.89
N ALA A 512 27.71 -9.93 -25.69
CA ALA A 512 26.84 -10.55 -26.69
C ALA A 512 26.72 -9.69 -27.96
N VAL A 513 26.59 -8.37 -27.81
CA VAL A 513 26.60 -7.43 -28.95
C VAL A 513 27.95 -7.48 -29.68
N ALA A 514 29.07 -7.56 -28.96
CA ALA A 514 30.42 -7.57 -29.55
C ALA A 514 30.70 -8.82 -30.40
N ILE A 515 30.09 -9.97 -30.07
CA ILE A 515 30.18 -11.20 -30.88
C ILE A 515 29.09 -11.30 -31.96
N GLY A 516 28.24 -10.28 -32.10
CA GLY A 516 27.16 -10.27 -33.09
C GLY A 516 25.89 -11.04 -32.68
N GLU A 517 25.79 -11.44 -31.41
CA GLU A 517 24.63 -12.14 -30.85
C GLU A 517 23.52 -11.17 -30.43
N TRP A 518 22.97 -10.45 -31.42
CA TRP A 518 21.98 -9.39 -31.20
C TRP A 518 20.67 -9.91 -30.61
N PHE A 519 20.21 -11.09 -31.01
CA PHE A 519 18.99 -11.70 -30.47
C PHE A 519 19.15 -12.07 -28.99
N GLU A 520 20.27 -12.69 -28.62
CA GLU A 520 20.53 -13.05 -27.23
C GLU A 520 20.66 -11.78 -26.39
N ALA A 521 21.45 -10.79 -26.84
CA ALA A 521 21.59 -9.48 -26.20
C ALA A 521 20.24 -8.78 -25.94
N ALA A 522 19.35 -8.75 -26.94
CA ALA A 522 18.04 -8.14 -26.83
C ALA A 522 17.11 -8.90 -25.87
N THR A 523 17.11 -10.23 -25.96
CA THR A 523 16.31 -11.10 -25.09
C THR A 523 16.75 -10.97 -23.63
N VAL A 524 18.06 -10.95 -23.40
CA VAL A 524 18.66 -10.72 -22.08
C VAL A 524 18.22 -9.39 -21.48
N ALA A 525 18.40 -8.31 -22.24
CA ALA A 525 18.04 -6.96 -21.80
C ALA A 525 16.54 -6.85 -21.47
N PHE A 526 15.69 -7.45 -22.31
CA PHE A 526 14.23 -7.48 -22.10
C PHE A 526 13.84 -8.28 -20.86
N LEU A 527 14.31 -9.52 -20.73
CA LEU A 527 13.93 -10.41 -19.63
C LEU A 527 14.41 -9.87 -18.28
N PHE A 528 15.59 -9.24 -18.25
CA PHE A 528 16.08 -8.57 -17.04
C PHE A 528 15.23 -7.34 -16.68
N ALA A 529 14.90 -6.49 -17.66
CA ALA A 529 14.00 -5.35 -17.44
C ALA A 529 12.61 -5.81 -16.95
N LEU A 530 12.10 -6.92 -17.50
CA LEU A 530 10.87 -7.55 -17.06
C LEU A 530 10.96 -8.05 -15.62
N SER A 531 12.06 -8.70 -15.24
CA SER A 531 12.30 -9.13 -13.86
C SER A 531 12.26 -7.95 -12.88
N LEU A 532 12.96 -6.85 -13.17
CA LEU A 532 12.95 -5.64 -12.34
C LEU A 532 11.56 -4.99 -12.26
N ALA A 533 10.80 -5.00 -13.35
CA ALA A 533 9.43 -4.48 -13.37
C ALA A 533 8.47 -5.36 -12.54
N LEU A 534 8.64 -6.68 -12.59
CA LEU A 534 7.87 -7.63 -11.79
C LEU A 534 8.23 -7.55 -10.31
N GLU A 535 9.50 -7.38 -9.98
CA GLU A 535 9.98 -7.16 -8.61
C GLU A 535 9.31 -5.93 -7.98
N SER A 536 9.38 -4.78 -8.66
CA SER A 536 8.76 -3.55 -8.17
C SER A 536 7.23 -3.69 -8.06
N TRP A 537 6.60 -4.41 -8.99
CA TRP A 537 5.18 -4.73 -8.94
C TRP A 537 4.81 -5.63 -7.76
N SER A 538 5.60 -6.68 -7.46
CA SER A 538 5.35 -7.62 -6.38
C SER A 538 5.46 -6.95 -5.01
N ILE A 539 6.48 -6.12 -4.81
CA ILE A 539 6.65 -5.33 -3.58
C ILE A 539 5.46 -4.36 -3.42
N ALA A 540 5.09 -3.64 -4.49
CA ALA A 540 3.93 -2.74 -4.47
C ALA A 540 2.60 -3.48 -4.23
N ARG A 541 2.45 -4.72 -4.70
CA ARG A 541 1.25 -5.55 -4.47
C ARG A 541 1.18 -6.01 -3.01
N ALA A 542 2.29 -6.50 -2.46
CA ALA A 542 2.36 -6.94 -1.07
C ALA A 542 2.09 -5.76 -0.10
N ARG A 543 2.54 -4.55 -0.45
CA ARG A 543 2.29 -3.33 0.33
C ARG A 543 0.90 -2.72 0.16
N ARG A 544 0.28 -2.80 -1.03
CA ARG A 544 -1.12 -2.37 -1.21
C ARG A 544 -2.09 -3.11 -0.29
N ALA A 545 -1.77 -4.34 0.12
CA ALA A 545 -2.56 -5.06 1.12
C ALA A 545 -2.49 -4.41 2.52
N ILE A 546 -1.40 -3.71 2.84
CA ILE A 546 -1.22 -2.93 4.08
C ILE A 546 -1.92 -1.58 3.92
N SER A 547 -1.72 -0.86 2.80
CA SER A 547 -2.41 0.41 2.54
C SER A 547 -3.93 0.27 2.40
N ALA A 548 -4.46 -0.92 2.11
CA ALA A 548 -5.90 -1.19 2.17
C ALA A 548 -6.49 -1.01 3.59
N LEU A 549 -5.65 -0.99 4.63
CA LEU A 549 -6.05 -0.60 5.98
C LEU A 549 -6.36 0.92 6.06
N LEU A 550 -5.75 1.78 5.24
CA LEU A 550 -6.07 3.22 5.16
C LEU A 550 -7.46 3.46 4.57
N ASP A 551 -7.89 2.62 3.62
CA ASP A 551 -9.24 2.65 3.05
C ASP A 551 -10.33 2.24 4.07
N LEU A 552 -9.93 1.85 5.29
CA LEU A 552 -10.86 1.51 6.35
C LEU A 552 -11.53 2.74 6.96
N ALA A 553 -10.79 3.81 7.23
CA ALA A 553 -11.34 5.04 7.82
C ALA A 553 -11.87 6.00 6.74
N PRO A 554 -13.15 6.44 6.82
CA PRO A 554 -13.69 7.41 5.88
C PRO A 554 -13.00 8.79 6.04
N PRO A 555 -12.79 9.53 4.93
CA PRO A 555 -12.09 10.82 4.94
C PRO A 555 -12.95 11.98 5.46
N THR A 556 -14.23 11.75 5.72
CA THR A 556 -15.21 12.75 6.14
C THR A 556 -15.93 12.29 7.40
N VAL A 557 -16.22 13.24 8.30
CA VAL A 557 -17.04 13.02 9.48
C VAL A 557 -18.27 13.91 9.42
N ARG A 558 -19.34 13.50 10.09
CA ARG A 558 -20.52 14.35 10.29
C ARG A 558 -20.39 15.08 11.63
N LEU A 559 -19.85 16.29 11.59
CA LEU A 559 -19.61 17.10 12.77
C LEU A 559 -20.94 17.63 13.33
N LEU A 560 -21.12 17.54 14.65
CA LEU A 560 -22.24 18.12 15.37
C LEU A 560 -21.82 19.49 15.91
N ARG A 561 -22.38 20.56 15.35
CA ARG A 561 -22.09 21.93 15.77
C ARG A 561 -22.81 22.26 17.08
N GLY A 562 -22.35 23.31 17.77
CA GLY A 562 -22.92 23.76 19.05
C GLY A 562 -24.39 24.20 18.99
N ASP A 563 -24.92 24.45 17.79
CA ASP A 563 -26.34 24.75 17.52
C ASP A 563 -27.20 23.50 17.29
N GLY A 564 -26.61 22.30 17.38
CA GLY A 564 -27.28 21.01 17.15
C GLY A 564 -27.38 20.60 15.68
N THR A 565 -26.80 21.36 14.74
CA THR A 565 -26.81 21.01 13.32
C THR A 565 -25.69 20.03 12.96
N GLU A 566 -25.99 19.09 12.04
CA GLU A 566 -25.04 18.15 11.47
C GLU A 566 -24.42 18.71 10.18
N ALA A 567 -23.10 18.73 10.05
CA ALA A 567 -22.40 19.16 8.84
C ALA A 567 -21.26 18.20 8.49
N ASP A 568 -21.16 17.80 7.23
CA ASP A 568 -20.04 16.98 6.77
C ASP A 568 -18.75 17.84 6.70
N ALA A 569 -17.68 17.35 7.33
CA ALA A 569 -16.37 17.99 7.38
C ALA A 569 -15.25 16.97 7.09
N PRO A 570 -14.10 17.37 6.53
CA PRO A 570 -12.94 16.49 6.40
C PRO A 570 -12.47 16.01 7.77
N ALA A 571 -12.20 14.71 7.92
CA ALA A 571 -11.72 14.13 9.17
C ALA A 571 -10.39 14.76 9.65
N ALA A 572 -9.57 15.25 8.71
CA ALA A 572 -8.31 15.95 9.01
C ALA A 572 -8.48 17.32 9.66
N GLU A 573 -9.65 17.95 9.55
CA GLU A 573 -9.94 19.27 10.12
C GLU A 573 -10.58 19.20 11.52
N VAL A 574 -11.00 18.00 11.93
CA VAL A 574 -11.65 17.74 13.22
C VAL A 574 -10.62 17.79 14.34
N ARG A 575 -10.93 18.55 15.39
CA ARG A 575 -10.07 18.71 16.55
C ARG A 575 -10.51 17.77 17.67
N PRO A 576 -9.57 17.32 18.52
CA PRO A 576 -9.94 16.64 19.76
C PRO A 576 -10.92 17.51 20.58
N GLY A 577 -11.98 16.88 21.09
CA GLY A 577 -13.10 17.53 21.77
C GLY A 577 -14.31 17.86 20.86
N ASP A 578 -14.14 17.84 19.54
CA ASP A 578 -15.27 18.01 18.62
C ASP A 578 -16.19 16.78 18.65
N ARG A 579 -17.49 17.01 18.47
CA ARG A 579 -18.50 15.94 18.47
C ARG A 579 -18.87 15.58 17.04
N PHE A 580 -19.01 14.30 16.75
CA PHE A 580 -19.45 13.81 15.46
C PHE A 580 -20.45 12.67 15.61
N VAL A 581 -21.34 12.55 14.64
CA VAL A 581 -22.42 11.54 14.61
C VAL A 581 -22.03 10.42 13.65
N VAL A 582 -22.17 9.18 14.13
CA VAL A 582 -22.01 7.95 13.35
C VAL A 582 -23.35 7.23 13.29
N ARG A 583 -23.89 7.05 12.08
CA ARG A 583 -25.16 6.33 11.89
C ARG A 583 -24.94 4.82 11.84
N ALA A 584 -26.05 4.09 11.89
CA ALA A 584 -26.06 2.64 11.74
C ALA A 584 -25.38 2.21 10.43
N GLY A 585 -24.48 1.23 10.51
CA GLY A 585 -23.71 0.72 9.36
C GLY A 585 -22.63 1.65 8.82
N GLU A 586 -22.48 2.87 9.34
CA GLU A 586 -21.39 3.78 8.95
C GLU A 586 -20.07 3.37 9.59
N ARG A 587 -18.96 3.69 8.92
CA ARG A 587 -17.63 3.51 9.47
C ARG A 587 -17.25 4.68 10.34
N ILE A 588 -16.58 4.39 11.45
CA ILE A 588 -16.07 5.40 12.37
C ILE A 588 -14.80 6.00 11.77
N ALA A 589 -14.75 7.32 11.61
CA ALA A 589 -13.64 8.01 10.95
C ALA A 589 -12.46 8.32 11.86
N LEU A 590 -12.74 8.60 13.14
CA LEU A 590 -11.79 9.08 14.13
C LEU A 590 -11.95 8.28 15.41
N ASP A 591 -10.87 8.17 16.18
CA ASP A 591 -10.95 7.64 17.53
C ASP A 591 -11.73 8.61 18.42
N GLY A 592 -12.54 8.07 19.32
CA GLY A 592 -13.36 8.89 20.17
C GLY A 592 -14.07 8.15 21.29
N ARG A 593 -14.82 8.90 22.08
CA ARG A 593 -15.61 8.40 23.21
C ARG A 593 -17.10 8.61 22.96
N VAL A 594 -17.90 7.57 23.14
CA VAL A 594 -19.36 7.65 22.98
C VAL A 594 -19.92 8.58 24.06
N LEU A 595 -20.67 9.60 23.66
CA LEU A 595 -21.41 10.49 24.56
C LEU A 595 -22.88 10.07 24.66
N VAL A 596 -23.48 9.69 23.53
CA VAL A 596 -24.90 9.35 23.43
C VAL A 596 -25.08 8.20 22.45
N GLY A 597 -26.00 7.27 22.78
CA GLY A 597 -26.35 6.12 21.96
C GLY A 597 -25.74 4.81 22.46
N VAL A 598 -26.36 3.70 22.06
CA VAL A 598 -25.89 2.34 22.31
C VAL A 598 -25.88 1.59 20.98
N SER A 599 -24.78 0.90 20.67
CA SER A 599 -24.65 0.14 19.42
C SER A 599 -23.53 -0.87 19.50
N ALA A 600 -23.73 -2.03 18.85
CA ALA A 600 -22.70 -3.04 18.69
C ALA A 600 -21.72 -2.64 17.56
N VAL A 601 -20.47 -2.33 17.90
CA VAL A 601 -19.46 -1.90 16.92
C VAL A 601 -18.62 -3.09 16.48
N ASN A 602 -18.59 -3.36 15.19
CA ASN A 602 -17.73 -4.38 14.59
C ASN A 602 -16.30 -3.84 14.43
N GLN A 603 -15.39 -4.41 15.20
CA GLN A 603 -13.98 -4.03 15.24
C GLN A 603 -13.05 -4.93 14.41
N ALA A 604 -13.61 -5.93 13.70
CA ALA A 604 -12.88 -6.90 12.87
C ALA A 604 -11.80 -6.29 11.95
N PRO A 605 -12.00 -5.11 11.32
CA PRO A 605 -10.98 -4.53 10.45
C PRO A 605 -9.66 -4.17 11.15
N ILE A 606 -9.67 -4.03 12.48
CA ILE A 606 -8.50 -3.68 13.31
C ILE A 606 -8.09 -4.88 14.17
N THR A 607 -9.05 -5.52 14.84
CA THR A 607 -8.82 -6.59 15.82
C THR A 607 -8.69 -7.97 15.18
N GLY A 608 -9.23 -8.16 13.97
CA GLY A 608 -9.41 -9.47 13.35
C GLY A 608 -10.58 -10.29 13.89
N GLU A 609 -11.27 -9.80 14.94
CA GLU A 609 -12.37 -10.52 15.59
C GLU A 609 -13.72 -10.21 14.94
N SER A 610 -14.48 -11.25 14.61
CA SER A 610 -15.72 -11.12 13.84
C SER A 610 -16.95 -10.78 14.69
N VAL A 611 -16.86 -10.91 16.02
CA VAL A 611 -17.96 -10.64 16.95
C VAL A 611 -17.99 -9.14 17.27
N PRO A 612 -19.11 -8.42 17.03
CA PRO A 612 -19.26 -7.02 17.40
C PRO A 612 -19.19 -6.81 18.93
N VAL A 613 -18.63 -5.68 19.35
CA VAL A 613 -18.51 -5.29 20.77
C VAL A 613 -19.55 -4.23 21.08
N GLU A 614 -20.37 -4.45 22.11
CA GLU A 614 -21.35 -3.46 22.57
C GLU A 614 -20.67 -2.18 23.08
N LYS A 615 -21.21 -1.02 22.67
CA LYS A 615 -20.70 0.30 23.05
C LYS A 615 -21.83 1.14 23.62
N GLU A 616 -21.59 1.65 24.83
CA GLU A 616 -22.48 2.50 25.60
C GLU A 616 -21.84 3.86 25.90
N PRO A 617 -22.58 4.86 26.40
CA PRO A 617 -22.02 6.14 26.79
C PRO A 617 -20.82 5.98 27.74
N GLY A 618 -19.70 6.59 27.37
CA GLY A 618 -18.43 6.49 28.05
C GLY A 618 -17.44 5.50 27.42
N ALA A 619 -17.88 4.60 26.54
CA ALA A 619 -17.02 3.62 25.88
C ALA A 619 -16.20 4.24 24.73
N GLU A 620 -15.03 3.68 24.45
CA GLU A 620 -14.17 4.10 23.35
C GLU A 620 -14.52 3.40 22.04
N VAL A 621 -14.38 4.14 20.94
CA VAL A 621 -14.52 3.68 19.56
C VAL A 621 -13.32 4.10 18.73
N PHE A 622 -12.99 3.30 17.71
CA PHE A 622 -11.75 3.43 16.95
C PHE A 622 -12.01 3.68 15.46
N ALA A 623 -11.15 4.47 14.84
CA ALA A 623 -11.19 4.77 13.42
C ALA A 623 -11.05 3.50 12.56
N GLY A 624 -11.92 3.32 11.58
CA GLY A 624 -11.97 2.15 10.68
C GLY A 624 -12.89 1.01 11.13
N THR A 625 -13.42 1.07 12.36
CA THR A 625 -14.46 0.15 12.84
C THR A 625 -15.83 0.48 12.23
N ILE A 626 -16.74 -0.49 12.24
CA ILE A 626 -18.07 -0.36 11.61
C ILE A 626 -19.12 -0.30 12.71
N ASN A 627 -19.89 0.78 12.74
CA ASN A 627 -21.00 0.89 13.67
C ASN A 627 -22.15 -0.07 13.29
N GLY A 628 -22.76 -0.71 14.28
CA GLY A 628 -23.89 -1.63 14.09
C GLY A 628 -25.20 -0.91 13.83
N ASP A 629 -26.25 -1.29 14.56
CA ASP A 629 -27.61 -0.84 14.28
C ASP A 629 -28.01 0.49 14.97
N GLY A 630 -27.29 0.89 16.02
CA GLY A 630 -27.58 2.12 16.77
C GLY A 630 -26.82 3.33 16.22
N ALA A 631 -27.37 4.54 16.40
CA ALA A 631 -26.65 5.78 16.12
C ALA A 631 -25.83 6.20 17.34
N LEU A 632 -24.57 6.62 17.11
CA LEU A 632 -23.65 7.06 18.16
C LEU A 632 -23.26 8.52 17.95
N THR A 633 -23.32 9.31 19.03
CA THR A 633 -22.66 10.62 19.10
C THR A 633 -21.34 10.43 19.82
N VAL A 634 -20.24 10.73 19.15
CA VAL A 634 -18.88 10.45 19.61
C VAL A 634 -18.12 11.77 19.74
N GLU A 635 -17.39 11.93 20.84
CA GLU A 635 -16.41 13.00 21.02
C GLU A 635 -15.04 12.53 20.51
N ALA A 636 -14.44 13.27 19.57
CA ALA A 636 -13.13 12.94 19.03
C ALA A 636 -12.07 13.06 20.14
N THR A 637 -11.32 12.00 20.40
CA THR A 637 -10.23 12.00 21.40
C THR A 637 -8.88 12.30 20.76
N ARG A 638 -8.72 12.00 19.46
CA ARG A 638 -7.46 12.12 18.71
C ARG A 638 -7.69 12.75 17.34
N ALA A 639 -6.69 13.48 16.84
CA ALA A 639 -6.68 14.01 15.49
C ALA A 639 -6.50 12.88 14.44
N ALA A 640 -6.88 13.11 13.18
CA ALA A 640 -6.84 12.10 12.12
C ALA A 640 -5.47 11.41 11.95
N GLN A 641 -4.39 12.20 12.01
CA GLN A 641 -3.00 11.70 11.90
C GLN A 641 -2.54 10.87 13.11
N ASP A 642 -3.24 10.98 14.23
CA ASP A 642 -2.90 10.36 15.51
C ASP A 642 -3.93 9.32 15.94
N THR A 643 -4.84 8.92 15.04
CA THR A 643 -5.70 7.77 15.28
C THR A 643 -4.88 6.50 15.45
N MET A 644 -5.43 5.52 16.16
CA MET A 644 -4.85 4.21 16.31
C MET A 644 -4.55 3.58 14.96
N LEU A 645 -5.51 3.63 14.04
CA LEU A 645 -5.34 3.10 12.70
C LEU A 645 -4.14 3.78 12.00
N ALA A 646 -4.04 5.11 12.05
CA ALA A 646 -2.92 5.85 11.49
C ALA A 646 -1.57 5.46 12.14
N ARG A 647 -1.55 5.22 13.46
CA ARG A 647 -0.36 4.72 14.16
C ARG A 647 0.02 3.30 13.77
N ILE A 648 -0.95 2.38 13.68
CA ILE A 648 -0.74 1.02 13.17
C ILE A 648 -0.08 1.10 11.80
N ILE A 649 -0.61 1.93 10.90
CA ILE A 649 -0.07 2.10 9.55
C ILE A 649 1.36 2.63 9.60
N ARG A 650 1.62 3.70 10.36
CA ARG A 650 2.97 4.26 10.51
C ARG A 650 3.94 3.21 11.03
N MET A 651 3.55 2.41 12.02
CA MET A 651 4.40 1.33 12.53
C MET A 651 4.64 0.22 11.51
N VAL A 652 3.63 -0.20 10.73
CA VAL A 652 3.83 -1.19 9.66
C VAL A 652 4.73 -0.61 8.55
N GLU A 653 4.61 0.68 8.24
CA GLU A 653 5.48 1.34 7.27
C GLU A 653 6.92 1.45 7.77
N GLU A 654 7.11 1.81 9.03
CA GLU A 654 8.41 1.88 9.71
C GLU A 654 9.03 0.50 9.94
N ALA A 655 8.23 -0.56 10.04
CA ALA A 655 8.68 -1.94 10.23
C ALA A 655 9.60 -2.42 9.09
N HIS A 656 9.46 -1.86 7.89
CA HIS A 656 10.36 -2.16 6.77
C HIS A 656 11.80 -1.66 6.96
N ALA A 657 12.04 -0.72 7.87
CA ALA A 657 13.38 -0.17 8.08
C ALA A 657 14.32 -1.17 8.78
N ARG A 658 13.79 -2.10 9.59
CA ARG A 658 14.55 -3.11 10.35
C ARG A 658 14.54 -4.47 9.62
N ARG A 659 15.60 -4.70 8.85
CA ARG A 659 15.78 -5.90 7.98
C ARG A 659 15.89 -7.19 8.77
N ALA A 660 15.35 -8.26 8.20
CA ALA A 660 15.37 -9.57 8.82
C ALA A 660 16.76 -10.24 8.72
N PRO A 661 17.16 -11.09 9.69
CA PRO A 661 18.43 -11.82 9.65
C PRO A 661 18.65 -12.59 8.35
N SER A 662 17.61 -13.21 7.77
CA SER A 662 17.70 -13.92 6.50
C SER A 662 17.98 -13.00 5.31
N GLU A 663 17.43 -11.78 5.31
CA GLU A 663 17.69 -10.76 4.28
C GLU A 663 19.17 -10.33 4.33
N GLN A 664 19.68 -10.06 5.54
CA GLN A 664 21.08 -9.70 5.75
C GLN A 664 22.06 -10.82 5.38
N TRP A 665 21.66 -12.09 5.56
CA TRP A 665 22.46 -13.22 5.13
C TRP A 665 22.56 -13.30 3.61
N VAL A 666 21.44 -13.15 2.89
CA VAL A 666 21.42 -13.15 1.42
C VAL A 666 22.31 -12.02 0.86
N GLU A 667 22.26 -10.84 1.47
CA GLU A 667 23.10 -9.71 1.07
C GLU A 667 24.60 -9.98 1.31
N ARG A 668 24.97 -10.58 2.45
CA ARG A 668 26.35 -11.01 2.73
C ARG A 668 26.82 -12.08 1.76
N PHE A 669 25.95 -13.03 1.40
CA PHE A 669 26.24 -14.04 0.38
C PHE A 669 26.53 -13.37 -0.98
N ALA A 670 25.64 -12.49 -1.46
CA ALA A 670 25.78 -11.82 -2.75
C ALA A 670 27.08 -10.98 -2.83
N ARG A 671 27.49 -10.35 -1.72
CA ARG A 671 28.72 -9.56 -1.60
C ARG A 671 29.99 -10.36 -1.90
N VAL A 672 30.01 -11.64 -1.59
CA VAL A 672 31.16 -12.54 -1.85
C VAL A 672 30.97 -13.30 -3.16
N TYR A 673 29.76 -13.74 -3.44
CA TYR A 673 29.43 -14.57 -4.58
C TYR A 673 29.66 -13.86 -5.92
N THR A 674 29.15 -12.63 -6.09
CA THR A 674 29.26 -11.86 -7.34
C THR A 674 30.71 -11.66 -7.82
N PRO A 675 31.65 -11.11 -7.02
CA PRO A 675 33.03 -10.96 -7.45
C PRO A 675 33.72 -12.32 -7.68
N SER A 676 33.39 -13.34 -6.89
CA SER A 676 33.96 -14.69 -7.06
C SER A 676 33.60 -15.29 -8.42
N VAL A 677 32.34 -15.16 -8.85
CA VAL A 677 31.93 -15.69 -10.16
C VAL A 677 32.46 -14.84 -11.33
N MET A 678 32.62 -13.53 -11.16
CA MET A 678 33.31 -12.71 -12.17
C MET A 678 34.77 -13.13 -12.35
N ALA A 679 35.49 -13.37 -11.25
CA ALA A 679 36.84 -13.89 -11.30
C ALA A 679 36.88 -15.27 -11.97
N LEU A 680 35.93 -16.16 -11.64
CA LEU A 680 35.78 -17.46 -12.29
C LEU A 680 35.51 -17.32 -13.80
N ALA A 681 34.65 -16.39 -14.22
CA ALA A 681 34.37 -16.14 -15.62
C ALA A 681 35.60 -15.64 -16.38
N LEU A 682 36.41 -14.78 -15.76
CA LEU A 682 37.68 -14.35 -16.32
C LEU A 682 38.66 -15.52 -16.49
N VAL A 683 38.72 -16.42 -15.50
CA VAL A 683 39.53 -17.65 -15.58
C VAL A 683 39.02 -18.58 -16.67
N VAL A 684 37.70 -18.74 -16.82
CA VAL A 684 37.07 -19.55 -17.89
C VAL A 684 37.35 -18.95 -19.27
N PHE A 685 37.35 -17.63 -19.40
CA PHE A 685 37.70 -16.95 -20.64
C PHE A 685 39.19 -17.13 -21.01
N LEU A 686 40.11 -16.91 -20.07
CA LEU A 686 41.55 -16.89 -20.34
C LEU A 686 42.21 -18.27 -20.30
N GLY A 687 41.75 -19.17 -19.43
CA GLY A 687 42.45 -20.40 -19.09
C GLY A 687 42.61 -21.36 -20.28
N PRO A 688 41.52 -21.83 -20.90
CA PRO A 688 41.60 -22.82 -21.99
C PRO A 688 42.28 -22.30 -23.27
N PRO A 689 42.07 -21.05 -23.73
CA PRO A 689 42.84 -20.52 -24.86
C PRO A 689 44.34 -20.44 -24.57
N LEU A 690 44.74 -20.00 -23.38
CA LEU A 690 46.16 -19.83 -23.02
C LEU A 690 46.87 -21.16 -22.70
N ALA A 691 46.19 -22.12 -22.09
CA ALA A 691 46.79 -23.38 -21.64
C ALA A 691 46.65 -24.53 -22.67
N LEU A 692 45.55 -24.55 -23.45
CA LEU A 692 45.18 -25.67 -24.32
C LEU A 692 45.05 -25.26 -25.80
N GLY A 693 45.25 -23.98 -26.14
CA GLY A 693 45.13 -23.48 -27.51
C GLY A 693 43.69 -23.50 -28.05
N ALA A 694 42.68 -23.44 -27.17
CA ALA A 694 41.28 -23.46 -27.55
C ALA A 694 40.81 -22.15 -28.22
N ALA A 695 39.64 -22.19 -28.88
CA ALA A 695 39.09 -21.06 -29.64
C ALA A 695 38.62 -19.92 -28.72
N TRP A 696 39.04 -18.68 -29.01
CA TRP A 696 38.78 -17.51 -28.16
C TRP A 696 37.30 -17.13 -28.10
N ASP A 697 36.60 -17.23 -29.22
CA ASP A 697 35.16 -16.95 -29.39
C ASP A 697 34.29 -17.89 -28.55
N GLU A 698 34.58 -19.20 -28.57
CA GLU A 698 33.85 -20.21 -27.81
C GLU A 698 33.95 -19.97 -26.30
N TRP A 699 35.17 -19.72 -25.80
CA TRP A 699 35.40 -19.51 -24.37
C TRP A 699 35.00 -18.12 -23.89
N PHE A 700 35.00 -17.11 -24.77
CA PHE A 700 34.38 -15.82 -24.50
C PHE A 700 32.86 -15.97 -24.35
N TYR A 701 32.19 -16.68 -25.26
CA TYR A 701 30.76 -16.99 -25.16
C TYR A 701 30.43 -17.73 -23.86
N ARG A 702 31.17 -18.79 -23.52
CA ARG A 702 30.98 -19.54 -22.26
C ARG A 702 31.17 -18.69 -21.02
N ALA A 703 32.13 -17.76 -21.02
CA ALA A 703 32.33 -16.82 -19.93
C ALA A 703 31.14 -15.83 -19.80
N LEU A 704 30.57 -15.36 -20.91
CA LEU A 704 29.36 -14.53 -20.89
C LEU A 704 28.15 -15.31 -20.35
N VAL A 705 27.93 -16.54 -20.81
CA VAL A 705 26.87 -17.44 -20.31
C VAL A 705 27.04 -17.66 -18.79
N LEU A 706 28.27 -17.89 -18.33
CA LEU A 706 28.58 -18.06 -16.92
C LEU A 706 28.25 -16.79 -16.10
N LEU A 707 28.66 -15.60 -16.56
CA LEU A 707 28.32 -14.33 -15.90
C LEU A 707 26.82 -14.11 -15.77
N VAL A 708 26.07 -14.52 -16.79
CA VAL A 708 24.62 -14.40 -16.84
C VAL A 708 23.93 -15.35 -15.86
N ILE A 709 24.28 -16.65 -15.89
CA ILE A 709 23.74 -17.67 -14.96
C ILE A 709 24.06 -17.31 -13.51
N ALA A 710 25.17 -16.61 -13.32
CA ALA A 710 25.59 -16.16 -12.01
C ALA A 710 24.68 -15.10 -11.40
N CYS A 711 23.71 -14.48 -12.10
CA CYS A 711 22.84 -13.51 -11.44
C CYS A 711 22.12 -14.16 -10.26
N PRO A 712 22.27 -13.66 -9.02
CA PRO A 712 21.53 -14.20 -7.90
C PRO A 712 20.08 -13.66 -7.81
N CYS A 713 19.45 -13.30 -8.93
CA CYS A 713 18.21 -12.52 -8.99
C CYS A 713 17.08 -13.17 -8.16
N ALA A 714 16.77 -14.45 -8.40
CA ALA A 714 15.71 -15.16 -7.66
C ALA A 714 15.99 -15.28 -6.15
N LEU A 715 17.27 -15.40 -5.77
CA LEU A 715 17.69 -15.54 -4.38
C LEU A 715 17.50 -14.22 -3.61
N VAL A 716 17.92 -13.11 -4.22
CA VAL A 716 17.88 -11.77 -3.63
C VAL A 716 16.44 -11.29 -3.43
N ILE A 717 15.55 -11.55 -4.40
CA ILE A 717 14.16 -11.07 -4.37
C ILE A 717 13.27 -11.89 -3.42
N SER A 718 13.57 -13.17 -3.25
CA SER A 718 12.71 -14.10 -2.49
C SER A 718 12.41 -13.64 -1.06
N THR A 719 13.43 -13.20 -0.34
CA THR A 719 13.33 -12.94 1.11
C THR A 719 12.52 -11.68 1.42
N PRO A 720 12.79 -10.51 0.79
CA PRO A 720 11.98 -9.31 1.01
C PRO A 720 10.49 -9.52 0.68
N VAL A 721 10.18 -10.19 -0.44
CA VAL A 721 8.78 -10.44 -0.84
C VAL A 721 8.08 -11.34 0.18
N SER A 722 8.77 -12.37 0.69
CA SER A 722 8.23 -13.27 1.71
C SER A 722 7.95 -12.54 3.03
N ILE A 723 8.85 -11.66 3.46
CA ILE A 723 8.69 -10.86 4.69
C ILE A 723 7.51 -9.90 4.55
N VAL A 724 7.39 -9.14 3.45
CA VAL A 724 6.27 -8.21 3.26
C VAL A 724 4.94 -8.96 3.21
N ALA A 725 4.89 -10.11 2.51
CA ALA A 725 3.69 -10.95 2.48
C ALA A 725 3.30 -11.48 3.87
N ALA A 726 4.28 -11.87 4.68
CA ALA A 726 4.06 -12.35 6.04
C ALA A 726 3.60 -11.24 7.00
N LEU A 727 4.23 -10.05 6.96
CA LEU A 727 3.82 -8.89 7.76
C LEU A 727 2.41 -8.44 7.40
N ALA A 728 2.08 -8.37 6.11
CA ALA A 728 0.73 -8.05 5.63
C ALA A 728 -0.32 -9.10 6.05
N SER A 729 0.08 -10.37 6.19
CA SER A 729 -0.81 -11.41 6.73
C SER A 729 -0.98 -11.31 8.24
N ALA A 730 0.07 -10.95 8.99
CA ALA A 730 0.02 -10.75 10.44
C ALA A 730 -0.86 -9.56 10.83
N ALA A 731 -0.69 -8.43 10.14
CA ALA A 731 -1.51 -7.24 10.36
C ALA A 731 -3.01 -7.53 10.16
N ARG A 732 -3.38 -8.32 9.13
CA ARG A 732 -4.77 -8.75 8.90
C ARG A 732 -5.30 -9.74 9.94
N ALA A 733 -4.43 -10.40 10.69
CA ALA A 733 -4.79 -11.31 11.76
C ALA A 733 -4.83 -10.64 13.15
N GLY A 734 -4.67 -9.31 13.21
CA GLY A 734 -4.62 -8.57 14.48
C GLY A 734 -3.29 -8.69 15.23
N VAL A 735 -2.21 -9.05 14.52
CA VAL A 735 -0.85 -9.18 15.09
C VAL A 735 0.09 -8.18 14.40
N LEU A 736 0.47 -7.13 15.11
CA LEU A 736 1.34 -6.08 14.60
C LEU A 736 2.80 -6.40 14.93
N ILE A 737 3.66 -6.40 13.91
CA ILE A 737 5.09 -6.72 14.06
C ILE A 737 5.90 -5.51 13.61
N LYS A 738 6.75 -4.96 14.48
CA LYS A 738 7.55 -3.75 14.24
C LYS A 738 8.74 -3.93 13.28
N GLY A 739 8.92 -5.11 12.69
CA GLY A 739 9.97 -5.29 11.70
C GLY A 739 10.19 -6.70 11.21
N GLY A 740 10.89 -6.82 10.07
CA GLY A 740 11.30 -8.11 9.53
C GLY A 740 12.20 -8.89 10.49
N ALA A 741 13.01 -8.19 11.29
CA ALA A 741 13.82 -8.81 12.34
C ALA A 741 12.98 -9.55 13.38
N TYR A 742 11.88 -8.95 13.82
CA TYR A 742 10.98 -9.51 14.84
C TYR A 742 10.00 -10.54 14.28
N LEU A 743 9.87 -10.64 12.97
CA LEU A 743 9.08 -11.68 12.31
C LEU A 743 9.76 -13.06 12.37
N GLU A 744 11.09 -13.13 12.32
CA GLU A 744 11.82 -14.41 12.33
C GLU A 744 12.02 -15.00 13.73
N LEU A 745 12.08 -14.15 14.76
CA LEU A 745 12.36 -14.57 16.13
C LEU A 745 11.34 -15.56 16.71
N PRO A 746 10.01 -15.40 16.50
CA PRO A 746 9.03 -16.36 16.99
C PRO A 746 9.29 -17.80 16.55
N ALA A 747 9.87 -17.99 15.35
CA ALA A 747 10.20 -19.32 14.84
C ALA A 747 11.37 -20.00 15.55
N ARG A 748 12.16 -19.25 16.32
CA ARG A 748 13.35 -19.72 17.04
C ARG A 748 13.19 -19.65 18.56
N LEU A 749 11.98 -19.31 19.04
CA LEU A 749 11.70 -19.21 20.48
C LEU A 749 11.92 -20.55 21.16
N LYS A 750 12.70 -20.52 22.25
CA LYS A 750 12.87 -21.69 23.13
C LYS A 750 12.09 -21.55 24.42
N ALA A 751 11.97 -20.32 24.94
CA ALA A 751 11.19 -20.03 26.13
C ALA A 751 10.26 -18.82 25.92
N VAL A 752 9.13 -18.84 26.61
CA VAL A 752 8.17 -17.73 26.68
C VAL A 752 7.91 -17.41 28.15
N ALA A 753 8.32 -16.22 28.58
CA ALA A 753 7.95 -15.65 29.86
C ALA A 753 6.60 -14.93 29.72
N MET A 754 5.66 -15.22 30.60
CA MET A 754 4.33 -14.62 30.61
C MET A 754 4.11 -13.93 31.94
N ASP A 755 3.65 -12.68 31.91
CA ASP A 755 3.09 -12.07 33.11
C ASP A 755 1.83 -12.82 33.55
N LYS A 756 1.50 -12.74 34.84
CA LYS A 756 0.28 -13.36 35.35
C LYS A 756 -0.94 -12.48 35.05
N THR A 757 -0.95 -11.25 35.54
CA THR A 757 -2.14 -10.40 35.60
C THR A 757 -2.47 -9.84 34.23
N GLY A 758 -3.71 -10.01 33.78
CA GLY A 758 -4.16 -9.54 32.45
C GLY A 758 -3.63 -10.37 31.28
N THR A 759 -2.65 -11.26 31.52
CA THR A 759 -2.08 -12.16 30.50
C THR A 759 -2.58 -13.60 30.64
N ILE A 760 -2.17 -14.32 31.68
CA ILE A 760 -2.70 -15.67 31.95
C ILE A 760 -4.10 -15.58 32.55
N THR A 761 -4.32 -14.56 33.37
CA THR A 761 -5.61 -14.24 33.96
C THR A 761 -6.32 -13.13 33.18
N ARG A 762 -7.60 -12.90 33.47
CA ARG A 762 -8.40 -11.85 32.81
C ARG A 762 -7.97 -10.44 33.21
N GLY A 763 -7.35 -10.27 34.39
CA GLY A 763 -7.01 -8.96 34.93
C GLY A 763 -8.23 -8.20 35.48
N ASP A 764 -9.37 -8.89 35.57
CA ASP A 764 -10.63 -8.36 36.09
C ASP A 764 -11.06 -9.23 37.30
N PRO A 765 -10.87 -8.75 38.53
CA PRO A 765 -11.17 -9.54 39.73
C PRO A 765 -12.66 -9.84 39.83
N GLU A 766 -13.01 -11.06 40.24
CA GLU A 766 -14.40 -11.48 40.42
C GLU A 766 -14.64 -12.00 41.84
N VAL A 767 -15.86 -11.82 42.35
CA VAL A 767 -16.26 -12.39 43.64
C VAL A 767 -16.44 -13.89 43.46
N VAL A 768 -15.49 -14.67 43.94
CA VAL A 768 -15.51 -16.14 43.81
C VAL A 768 -16.23 -16.81 44.97
N ARG A 769 -16.31 -16.15 46.13
CA ARG A 769 -16.99 -16.70 47.32
C ARG A 769 -17.46 -15.60 48.26
N ILE A 770 -18.68 -15.75 48.75
CA ILE A 770 -19.25 -14.97 49.85
C ILE A 770 -19.43 -15.94 51.02
N ALA A 771 -18.93 -15.57 52.20
CA ALA A 771 -18.94 -16.41 53.39
C ALA A 771 -19.43 -15.60 54.59
N PRO A 772 -20.75 -15.54 54.83
CA PRO A 772 -21.30 -14.87 55.99
C PRO A 772 -21.02 -15.63 57.29
N PHE A 773 -20.95 -14.90 58.40
CA PHE A 773 -20.78 -15.46 59.75
C PHE A 773 -21.99 -15.16 60.63
N GLY A 774 -22.25 -16.00 61.63
CA GLY A 774 -23.39 -15.85 62.54
C GLY A 774 -24.73 -15.94 61.81
N ASN A 775 -25.61 -14.95 62.03
CA ASN A 775 -26.95 -14.88 61.42
C ASN A 775 -27.02 -13.97 60.18
N HIS A 776 -25.88 -13.57 59.61
CA HIS A 776 -25.85 -12.73 58.41
C HIS A 776 -26.09 -13.58 57.15
N THR A 777 -26.70 -12.98 56.13
CA THR A 777 -26.92 -13.63 54.83
C THR A 777 -25.94 -13.12 53.77
N ASP A 778 -25.76 -13.89 52.69
CA ASP A 778 -24.96 -13.47 51.52
C ASP A 778 -25.40 -12.11 50.97
N GLY A 779 -26.72 -11.90 50.85
CA GLY A 779 -27.31 -10.67 50.31
C GLY A 779 -27.04 -9.45 51.20
N GLU A 780 -27.17 -9.59 52.52
CA GLU A 780 -26.86 -8.51 53.46
C GLU A 780 -25.37 -8.17 53.48
N LEU A 781 -24.51 -9.19 53.43
CA LEU A 781 -23.07 -9.01 53.39
C LEU A 781 -22.64 -8.27 52.12
N LEU A 782 -23.17 -8.69 50.98
CA LEU A 782 -22.91 -8.08 49.67
C LEU A 782 -23.47 -6.65 49.60
N ALA A 783 -24.67 -6.40 50.13
CA ALA A 783 -25.26 -5.06 50.19
C ALA A 783 -24.40 -4.08 50.99
N ARG A 784 -23.90 -4.50 52.16
CA ARG A 784 -23.00 -3.68 52.99
C ARG A 784 -21.65 -3.42 52.30
N ALA A 785 -21.11 -4.44 51.64
CA ALA A 785 -19.87 -4.33 50.87
C ALA A 785 -20.02 -3.31 49.73
N ALA A 786 -21.07 -3.48 48.92
CA ALA A 786 -21.39 -2.61 47.79
C ALA A 786 -21.69 -1.19 48.25
N ALA A 787 -22.38 -1.00 49.38
CA ALA A 787 -22.67 0.32 49.93
C ALA A 787 -21.41 1.11 50.32
N LEU A 788 -20.43 0.44 50.96
CA LEU A 788 -19.15 1.04 51.33
C LEU A 788 -18.26 1.31 50.11
N GLU A 789 -18.32 0.45 49.10
CA GLU A 789 -17.50 0.52 47.88
C GLU A 789 -18.16 1.34 46.75
N ALA A 790 -19.41 1.79 46.90
CA ALA A 790 -20.20 2.49 45.86
C ALA A 790 -19.53 3.73 45.24
N ARG A 791 -18.56 4.33 45.94
CA ARG A 791 -17.81 5.52 45.49
C ARG A 791 -16.32 5.24 45.24
N SER A 792 -15.90 3.99 45.33
CA SER A 792 -14.52 3.56 45.18
C SER A 792 -14.22 3.22 43.73
N THR A 793 -13.05 3.66 43.24
CA THR A 793 -12.56 3.32 41.90
C THR A 793 -11.66 2.10 41.90
N HIS A 794 -11.50 1.42 43.04
CA HIS A 794 -10.61 0.28 43.18
C HIS A 794 -11.12 -0.94 42.39
N PRO A 795 -10.26 -1.76 41.75
CA PRO A 795 -10.69 -2.95 41.00
C PRO A 795 -11.54 -3.93 41.83
N LEU A 796 -11.19 -4.14 43.10
CA LEU A 796 -11.98 -4.97 44.03
C LEU A 796 -13.37 -4.40 44.33
N ALA A 797 -13.52 -3.07 44.32
CA ALA A 797 -14.80 -2.39 44.50
C ALA A 797 -15.74 -2.67 43.33
N ARG A 798 -15.20 -2.59 42.11
CA ARG A 798 -15.93 -2.92 40.88
C ARG A 798 -16.42 -4.36 40.87
N ALA A 799 -15.58 -5.30 41.31
CA ALA A 799 -15.94 -6.71 41.44
C ALA A 799 -17.16 -6.91 42.36
N ILE A 800 -17.15 -6.25 43.53
CA ILE A 800 -18.23 -6.32 44.52
C ILE A 800 -19.52 -5.66 43.98
N LEU A 801 -19.40 -4.50 43.33
CA LEU A 801 -20.55 -3.78 42.76
C LEU A 801 -21.20 -4.57 41.62
N ARG A 802 -20.39 -5.18 40.74
CA ARG A 802 -20.89 -6.05 39.67
C ARG A 802 -21.63 -7.27 40.22
N GLU A 803 -21.04 -7.95 41.20
CA GLU A 803 -21.69 -9.10 41.85
C GLU A 803 -23.01 -8.70 42.52
N ALA A 804 -23.08 -7.50 43.12
CA ALA A 804 -24.31 -6.97 43.71
C ALA A 804 -25.39 -6.72 42.65
N GLU A 805 -25.01 -6.16 41.50
CA GLU A 805 -25.91 -5.92 40.38
C GLU A 805 -26.41 -7.22 39.75
N GLU A 806 -25.53 -8.20 39.51
CA GLU A 806 -25.88 -9.52 38.96
C GLU A 806 -26.84 -10.31 39.85
N ARG A 807 -26.70 -10.18 41.18
CA ARG A 807 -27.63 -10.77 42.16
C ARG A 807 -28.88 -9.94 42.43
N GLY A 808 -29.05 -8.79 41.78
CA GLY A 808 -30.19 -7.89 41.95
C GLY A 808 -30.28 -7.24 43.33
N VAL A 809 -29.15 -7.05 44.01
CA VAL A 809 -29.06 -6.40 45.32
C VAL A 809 -29.10 -4.88 45.14
N ALA A 810 -30.06 -4.21 45.79
CA ALA A 810 -30.17 -2.76 45.74
C ALA A 810 -28.99 -2.08 46.45
N VAL A 811 -28.17 -1.34 45.70
CA VAL A 811 -26.99 -0.64 46.23
C VAL A 811 -27.36 0.78 46.65
N ALA A 812 -27.48 1.02 47.96
CA ALA A 812 -27.58 2.37 48.53
C ALA A 812 -26.19 2.82 49.05
N PRO A 813 -25.64 3.97 48.59
CA PRO A 813 -24.31 4.41 49.00
C PRO A 813 -24.24 4.70 50.51
N ALA A 814 -23.21 4.21 51.18
CA ALA A 814 -22.95 4.54 52.58
C ALA A 814 -22.60 6.03 52.76
N THR A 815 -22.94 6.59 53.92
CA THR A 815 -22.57 7.95 54.34
C THR A 815 -21.29 7.93 55.18
N GLU A 816 -20.61 9.07 55.30
CA GLU A 816 -19.38 9.20 56.13
C GLU A 816 -18.26 8.20 55.78
N VAL A 817 -18.15 7.80 54.50
CA VAL A 817 -17.14 6.84 54.07
C VAL A 817 -15.73 7.45 54.14
N GLN A 818 -14.83 6.79 54.85
CA GLN A 818 -13.40 7.12 54.94
C GLN A 818 -12.54 5.93 54.52
N ALA A 819 -11.52 6.21 53.70
CA ALA A 819 -10.50 5.24 53.32
C ALA A 819 -9.38 5.20 54.36
N LEU A 820 -9.10 4.01 54.88
CA LEU A 820 -7.97 3.72 55.74
C LEU A 820 -6.83 3.18 54.88
N LYS A 821 -5.79 4.00 54.69
CA LYS A 821 -4.65 3.69 53.81
C LYS A 821 -4.04 2.33 54.17
N GLY A 822 -4.09 1.38 53.23
CA GLY A 822 -3.55 0.02 53.38
C GLY A 822 -4.36 -0.92 54.28
N LYS A 823 -5.56 -0.53 54.72
CA LYS A 823 -6.39 -1.33 55.64
C LYS A 823 -7.80 -1.60 55.11
N GLY A 824 -8.43 -0.60 54.48
CA GLY A 824 -9.78 -0.74 53.91
C GLY A 824 -10.62 0.54 54.00
N LEU A 825 -11.92 0.41 54.23
CA LEU A 825 -12.92 1.48 54.28
C LEU A 825 -13.75 1.39 55.57
N THR A 826 -14.26 2.52 56.04
CA THR A 826 -15.26 2.60 57.10
C THR A 826 -16.36 3.55 56.68
N GLY A 827 -17.62 3.31 57.05
CA GLY A 827 -18.74 4.21 56.74
C GLY A 827 -20.02 3.80 57.46
N ARG A 828 -21.08 4.61 57.31
CA ARG A 828 -22.41 4.33 57.88
C ARG A 828 -23.39 3.86 56.81
N PHE A 829 -24.07 2.77 57.11
CA PHE A 829 -25.11 2.16 56.27
C PHE A 829 -26.29 1.77 57.16
N ASP A 830 -27.51 2.16 56.78
CA ASP A 830 -28.74 2.00 57.59
C ASP A 830 -28.62 2.48 59.05
N GLY A 831 -27.84 3.56 59.27
CA GLY A 831 -27.66 4.17 60.59
C GLY A 831 -26.59 3.51 61.48
N GLU A 832 -26.08 2.33 61.12
CA GLU A 832 -25.00 1.63 61.81
C GLU A 832 -23.63 1.86 61.14
N GLN A 833 -22.54 1.73 61.92
CA GLN A 833 -21.18 1.89 61.41
C GLN A 833 -20.59 0.52 61.01
N PHE A 834 -20.18 0.43 59.74
CA PHE A 834 -19.55 -0.74 59.17
C PHE A 834 -18.14 -0.42 58.68
N TRP A 835 -17.32 -1.46 58.60
CA TRP A 835 -15.99 -1.42 58.03
C TRP A 835 -15.79 -2.59 57.08
N LEU A 836 -14.97 -2.36 56.06
CA LEU A 836 -14.52 -3.33 55.06
C LEU A 836 -13.00 -3.28 55.04
N GLY A 837 -12.30 -4.42 55.12
CA GLY A 837 -10.84 -4.40 55.16
C GLY A 837 -10.17 -5.77 55.03
N SER A 838 -8.84 -5.78 55.00
CA SER A 838 -8.05 -7.01 54.81
C SER A 838 -8.09 -7.92 56.04
N HIS A 839 -7.70 -9.21 55.88
CA HIS A 839 -7.55 -10.15 56.99
C HIS A 839 -6.67 -9.59 58.13
N ARG A 840 -5.56 -8.92 57.78
CA ARG A 840 -4.69 -8.21 58.75
C ARG A 840 -5.45 -7.17 59.58
N TYR A 841 -6.37 -6.43 58.97
CA TYR A 841 -7.16 -5.42 59.69
C TYR A 841 -8.13 -6.05 60.70
N VAL A 842 -8.64 -7.26 60.43
CA VAL A 842 -9.44 -8.03 61.38
C VAL A 842 -8.65 -8.38 62.63
N VAL A 843 -7.40 -8.80 62.44
CA VAL A 843 -6.47 -9.15 63.53
C VAL A 843 -6.10 -7.90 64.34
N GLU A 844 -5.79 -6.79 63.68
CA GLU A 844 -5.47 -5.50 64.34
C GLU A 844 -6.62 -4.97 65.22
N ARG A 845 -7.88 -5.25 64.86
CA ARG A 845 -9.06 -4.87 65.65
C ARG A 845 -9.36 -5.82 66.82
N GLY A 846 -8.63 -6.94 66.94
CA GLY A 846 -8.90 -7.95 67.96
C GLY A 846 -10.25 -8.67 67.79
N GLN A 847 -10.85 -8.60 66.59
CA GLN A 847 -12.15 -9.19 66.27
C GLN A 847 -12.03 -10.53 65.51
N ALA A 848 -10.82 -11.05 65.33
CA ALA A 848 -10.58 -12.33 64.69
C ALA A 848 -11.07 -13.49 65.55
N THR A 849 -11.92 -14.35 64.98
CA THR A 849 -12.35 -15.62 65.57
C THR A 849 -11.59 -16.78 64.94
N THR A 850 -11.53 -17.94 65.61
CA THR A 850 -10.90 -19.15 65.05
C THR A 850 -11.49 -19.53 63.70
N GLN A 851 -12.82 -19.40 63.55
CA GLN A 851 -13.52 -19.66 62.30
C GLN A 851 -13.14 -18.65 61.20
N SER A 852 -13.08 -17.35 61.51
CA SER A 852 -12.75 -16.33 60.51
C SER A 852 -11.30 -16.42 60.05
N SER A 853 -10.36 -16.68 60.97
CA SER A 853 -8.94 -16.79 60.62
C SER A 853 -8.63 -18.05 59.83
N GLN A 854 -9.16 -19.22 60.23
CA GLN A 854 -8.95 -20.46 59.45
C GLN A 854 -9.53 -20.38 58.04
N LEU A 855 -10.71 -19.78 57.88
CA LEU A 855 -11.31 -19.62 56.55
C LEU A 855 -10.55 -18.59 55.71
N ALA A 856 -10.12 -17.46 56.31
CA ALA A 856 -9.31 -16.48 55.61
C ALA A 856 -7.98 -17.08 55.15
N GLU A 857 -7.25 -17.78 56.02
CA GLU A 857 -5.99 -18.47 55.69
C GLU A 857 -6.18 -19.53 54.60
N ALA A 858 -7.27 -20.31 54.64
CA ALA A 858 -7.55 -21.30 53.61
C ALA A 858 -7.84 -20.66 52.25
N LEU A 859 -8.58 -19.55 52.23
CA LEU A 859 -8.87 -18.80 51.00
C LEU A 859 -7.63 -18.08 50.45
N GLU A 860 -6.80 -17.52 51.32
CA GLU A 860 -5.51 -16.91 50.97
C GLU A 860 -4.53 -17.96 50.45
N ALA A 861 -4.50 -19.17 51.01
CA ALA A 861 -3.71 -20.29 50.51
C ALA A 861 -4.18 -20.81 49.14
N ASP A 862 -5.47 -20.65 48.83
CA ASP A 862 -6.04 -20.86 47.49
C ASP A 862 -5.76 -19.69 46.52
N GLY A 863 -4.99 -18.70 46.95
CA GLY A 863 -4.59 -17.54 46.17
C GLY A 863 -5.66 -16.47 45.99
N LYS A 864 -6.69 -16.46 46.84
CA LYS A 864 -7.79 -15.50 46.80
C LYS A 864 -7.49 -14.32 47.71
N THR A 865 -7.86 -13.11 47.28
CA THR A 865 -7.84 -11.92 48.12
C THR A 865 -9.06 -11.92 49.04
N VAL A 866 -8.84 -11.91 50.35
CA VAL A 866 -9.91 -11.96 51.35
C VAL A 866 -10.23 -10.57 51.87
N ILE A 867 -11.49 -10.19 51.73
CA ILE A 867 -12.07 -8.93 52.21
C ILE A 867 -13.03 -9.27 53.34
N ALA A 868 -12.75 -8.77 54.54
CA ALA A 868 -13.62 -8.92 55.69
C ALA A 868 -14.56 -7.72 55.84
N ILE A 869 -15.80 -7.98 56.25
CA ILE A 869 -16.79 -6.95 56.56
C ILE A 869 -17.24 -7.16 57.99
N GLY A 870 -17.31 -6.08 58.77
CA GLY A 870 -17.74 -6.13 60.16
C GLY A 870 -18.29 -4.81 60.66
N ASN A 871 -18.77 -4.84 61.90
CA ASN A 871 -19.16 -3.65 62.65
C ASN A 871 -18.33 -3.58 63.95
N GLU A 872 -18.70 -2.73 64.90
CA GLU A 872 -17.99 -2.63 66.18
C GLU A 872 -18.09 -3.89 67.06
N ARG A 873 -19.10 -4.73 66.83
CA ARG A 873 -19.39 -5.90 67.70
C ARG A 873 -18.71 -7.16 67.21
N HIS A 874 -18.77 -7.46 65.91
CA HIS A 874 -18.25 -8.71 65.35
C HIS A 874 -18.02 -8.61 63.84
N VAL A 875 -17.33 -9.62 63.28
CA VAL A 875 -17.12 -9.78 61.83
C VAL A 875 -18.39 -10.39 61.22
N CYS A 876 -19.00 -9.69 60.26
CA CYS A 876 -20.23 -10.14 59.59
C CYS A 876 -19.97 -11.24 58.55
N GLY A 877 -18.78 -11.28 57.94
CA GLY A 877 -18.42 -12.29 56.96
C GLY A 877 -17.15 -11.94 56.17
N LEU A 878 -16.78 -12.83 55.27
CA LEU A 878 -15.68 -12.67 54.31
C LEU A 878 -16.21 -12.71 52.88
N ILE A 879 -15.62 -11.89 52.01
CA ILE A 879 -15.78 -11.94 50.57
C ILE A 879 -14.41 -12.26 49.99
N ALA A 880 -14.30 -13.34 49.24
CA ALA A 880 -13.10 -13.70 48.51
C ALA A 880 -13.23 -13.22 47.07
N VAL A 881 -12.22 -12.50 46.62
CA VAL A 881 -12.08 -11.99 45.26
C VAL A 881 -10.83 -12.60 44.65
N ALA A 882 -10.91 -13.07 43.42
CA ALA A 882 -9.75 -13.59 42.70
C ALA A 882 -9.76 -13.13 41.26
N ASP A 883 -8.55 -12.96 40.72
CA ASP A 883 -8.39 -12.81 39.28
C ASP A 883 -8.50 -14.20 38.64
N THR A 884 -9.42 -14.33 37.70
CA THR A 884 -9.79 -15.62 37.12
C THR A 884 -8.89 -15.97 35.94
N ILE A 885 -8.50 -17.25 35.86
CA ILE A 885 -7.67 -17.77 34.77
C ILE A 885 -8.49 -17.71 33.47
N ARG A 886 -7.84 -17.37 32.36
CA ARG A 886 -8.47 -17.43 31.05
C ARG A 886 -8.81 -18.88 30.70
N PRO A 887 -10.07 -19.19 30.30
CA PRO A 887 -10.47 -20.56 29.95
C PRO A 887 -9.55 -21.23 28.91
N GLU A 888 -9.02 -20.43 27.99
CA GLU A 888 -8.14 -20.84 26.91
C GLU A 888 -6.65 -20.96 27.31
N ALA A 889 -6.23 -20.49 28.48
CA ALA A 889 -4.81 -20.40 28.86
C ALA A 889 -4.09 -21.77 28.81
N SER A 890 -4.70 -22.82 29.37
CA SER A 890 -4.09 -24.15 29.40
C SER A 890 -3.92 -24.74 28.00
N GLU A 891 -4.92 -24.55 27.13
CA GLU A 891 -4.86 -25.01 25.75
C GLU A 891 -3.79 -24.26 24.95
N ILE A 892 -3.61 -22.96 25.21
CA ILE A 892 -2.58 -22.15 24.56
C ILE A 892 -1.18 -22.60 24.95
N VAL A 893 -0.93 -22.88 26.23
CA VAL A 893 0.35 -23.42 26.70
C VAL A 893 0.66 -24.75 25.99
N ARG A 894 -0.33 -25.65 25.92
CA ARG A 894 -0.19 -26.92 25.19
C ARG A 894 0.13 -26.69 23.71
N GLN A 895 -0.51 -25.73 23.05
CA GLN A 895 -0.24 -25.39 21.66
C GLN A 895 1.13 -24.74 21.44
N LEU A 896 1.64 -23.97 22.41
CA LEU A 896 2.99 -23.41 22.38
C LEU A 896 4.05 -24.51 22.47
N HIS A 897 3.87 -25.48 23.38
CA HIS A 897 4.73 -26.67 23.44
C HIS A 897 4.68 -27.46 22.12
N ALA A 898 3.48 -27.67 21.56
CA ALA A 898 3.32 -28.36 20.28
C ALA A 898 3.94 -27.58 19.10
N ALA A 899 4.05 -26.26 19.20
CA ALA A 899 4.72 -25.42 18.22
C ALA A 899 6.26 -25.40 18.39
N GLY A 900 6.81 -26.05 19.42
CA GLY A 900 8.24 -26.20 19.63
C GLY A 900 8.85 -25.27 20.69
N VAL A 901 8.05 -24.49 21.42
CA VAL A 901 8.52 -23.76 22.60
C VAL A 901 8.74 -24.77 23.73
N SER A 902 9.95 -24.84 24.27
CA SER A 902 10.32 -25.89 25.24
C SER A 902 9.97 -25.52 26.68
N HIS A 903 9.95 -24.23 27.01
CA HIS A 903 9.74 -23.74 28.38
C HIS A 903 8.76 -22.57 28.42
N ILE A 904 7.71 -22.69 29.23
CA ILE A 904 6.80 -21.61 29.57
C ILE A 904 7.07 -21.18 31.01
N VAL A 905 7.37 -19.90 31.20
CA VAL A 905 7.76 -19.32 32.49
C VAL A 905 6.71 -18.29 32.90
N MET A 906 6.22 -18.35 34.14
CA MET A 906 5.36 -17.31 34.71
C MET A 906 6.17 -16.37 35.58
N LEU A 907 6.06 -15.06 35.34
CA LEU A 907 6.63 -14.00 36.18
C LEU A 907 5.49 -13.25 36.87
N THR A 908 5.55 -13.11 38.20
CA THR A 908 4.50 -12.39 38.93
C THR A 908 5.02 -11.72 40.20
N GLY A 909 4.35 -10.64 40.60
CA GLY A 909 4.53 -10.00 41.90
C GLY A 909 3.68 -10.63 43.01
N ASP A 910 2.78 -11.56 42.68
CA ASP A 910 1.97 -12.28 43.66
C ASP A 910 2.81 -13.19 44.55
N ASN A 911 2.23 -13.61 45.68
CA ASN A 911 2.87 -14.56 46.56
C ASN A 911 3.07 -15.93 45.87
N ARG A 912 4.06 -16.68 46.36
CA ARG A 912 4.43 -17.96 45.73
C ARG A 912 3.31 -19.01 45.71
N VAL A 913 2.48 -19.06 46.75
CA VAL A 913 1.42 -20.08 46.87
C VAL A 913 0.36 -19.89 45.77
N THR A 914 -0.10 -18.65 45.57
CA THR A 914 -1.02 -18.28 44.48
C THR A 914 -0.43 -18.63 43.12
N ALA A 915 0.82 -18.24 42.88
CA ALA A 915 1.47 -18.43 41.58
C ALA A 915 1.65 -19.92 41.23
N GLU A 916 2.04 -20.76 42.19
CA GLU A 916 2.17 -22.21 42.01
C GLU A 916 0.82 -22.93 41.80
N ALA A 917 -0.26 -22.42 42.40
CA ALA A 917 -1.60 -22.94 42.16
C ALA A 917 -2.04 -22.69 40.71
N ILE A 918 -1.92 -21.44 40.25
CA ILE A 918 -2.26 -21.04 38.87
C ILE A 918 -1.39 -21.80 37.85
N ALA A 919 -0.09 -21.92 38.12
CA ALA A 919 0.83 -22.61 37.23
C ALA A 919 0.48 -24.09 37.03
N ARG A 920 0.05 -24.79 38.09
CA ARG A 920 -0.38 -26.19 38.00
C ARG A 920 -1.66 -26.37 37.20
N GLU A 921 -2.59 -25.42 37.32
CA GLU A 921 -3.86 -25.44 36.58
C GLU A 921 -3.64 -25.16 35.08
N VAL A 922 -2.76 -24.20 34.75
CA VAL A 922 -2.48 -23.81 33.37
C VAL A 922 -1.49 -24.77 32.68
N GLY A 923 -0.56 -25.37 33.43
CA GLY A 923 0.50 -26.23 32.91
C GLY A 923 1.81 -25.49 32.60
N VAL A 924 2.16 -24.48 33.40
CA VAL A 924 3.40 -23.70 33.27
C VAL A 924 4.60 -24.46 33.84
N ASP A 925 5.77 -24.39 33.19
CA ASP A 925 6.96 -25.18 33.53
C ASP A 925 7.79 -24.58 34.69
N GLU A 926 7.94 -23.26 34.73
CA GLU A 926 8.70 -22.54 35.75
C GLU A 926 7.91 -21.33 36.29
N VAL A 927 7.98 -21.08 37.60
CA VAL A 927 7.29 -19.97 38.26
C VAL A 927 8.28 -19.14 39.05
N TYR A 928 8.26 -17.83 38.83
CA TYR A 928 8.97 -16.84 39.65
C TYR A 928 7.97 -15.83 40.20
N ALA A 929 7.76 -15.90 41.52
CA ALA A 929 6.80 -15.11 42.26
C ALA A 929 7.50 -14.04 43.12
N GLU A 930 6.70 -13.14 43.71
CA GLU A 930 7.16 -12.05 44.60
C GLU A 930 8.19 -11.11 43.93
N LEU A 931 8.08 -10.94 42.61
CA LEU A 931 9.00 -10.10 41.83
C LEU A 931 8.58 -8.62 41.84
N LEU A 932 9.55 -7.75 42.10
CA LEU A 932 9.45 -6.33 41.77
C LEU A 932 9.69 -6.11 40.26
N PRO A 933 9.31 -4.94 39.70
CA PRO A 933 9.55 -4.64 38.27
C PRO A 933 11.02 -4.80 37.84
N GLU A 934 11.98 -4.39 38.67
CA GLU A 934 13.41 -4.54 38.40
C GLU A 934 13.86 -6.00 38.45
N ASP A 935 13.26 -6.80 39.34
CA ASP A 935 13.54 -8.23 39.46
C ASP A 935 13.01 -9.01 38.24
N LYS A 936 11.87 -8.59 37.67
CA LYS A 936 11.36 -9.12 36.40
C LYS A 936 12.38 -8.93 35.28
N VAL A 937 12.98 -7.72 35.17
CA VAL A 937 14.00 -7.43 34.14
C VAL A 937 15.22 -8.32 34.32
N ARG A 938 15.78 -8.40 35.53
CA ARG A 938 16.94 -9.27 35.82
C ARG A 938 16.64 -10.74 35.51
N LYS A 939 15.44 -11.21 35.85
CA LYS A 939 15.04 -12.59 35.56
C LYS A 939 14.93 -12.86 34.06
N ILE A 940 14.42 -11.91 33.29
CA ILE A 940 14.41 -12.01 31.82
C ILE A 940 15.83 -12.09 31.26
N GLU A 941 16.79 -11.31 31.78
CA GLU A 941 18.20 -11.41 31.38
C GLU A 941 18.77 -12.81 31.63
N GLU A 942 18.54 -13.37 32.83
CA GLU A 942 18.96 -14.73 33.17
C GLU A 942 18.35 -15.80 32.24
N LEU A 943 17.07 -15.61 31.86
CA LEU A 943 16.38 -16.51 30.93
C LEU A 943 16.95 -16.40 29.52
N VAL A 944 17.26 -15.20 29.05
CA VAL A 944 17.91 -14.94 27.75
C VAL A 944 19.30 -15.59 27.72
N ASP A 945 20.09 -15.46 28.78
CA ASP A 945 21.41 -16.09 28.87
C ASP A 945 21.32 -17.64 28.88
N ARG A 946 20.29 -18.19 29.53
CA ARG A 946 20.10 -19.65 29.63
C ARG A 946 19.54 -20.27 28.35
N TYR A 947 18.50 -19.68 27.77
CA TYR A 947 17.72 -20.28 26.70
C TYR A 947 18.00 -19.65 25.31
N GLY A 948 18.74 -18.54 25.26
CA GLY A 948 19.07 -17.82 24.03
C GLY A 948 17.94 -16.90 23.59
N VAL A 949 16.93 -17.42 22.87
CA VAL A 949 15.82 -16.61 22.34
C VAL A 949 14.59 -16.77 23.21
N VAL A 950 14.27 -15.71 23.95
CA VAL A 950 13.16 -15.68 24.92
C VAL A 950 12.19 -14.55 24.58
N ALA A 951 10.89 -14.88 24.57
CA ALA A 951 9.84 -13.87 24.49
C ALA A 951 9.35 -13.49 25.88
N MET A 952 9.03 -12.21 26.09
CA MET A 952 8.25 -11.75 27.24
C MET A 952 6.85 -11.35 26.75
N VAL A 953 5.80 -11.80 27.42
CA VAL A 953 4.40 -11.46 27.13
C VAL A 953 3.81 -10.71 28.32
N GLY A 954 3.21 -9.54 28.08
CA GLY A 954 2.57 -8.75 29.13
C GLY A 954 1.59 -7.71 28.59
N ASP A 955 0.95 -6.98 29.49
CA ASP A 955 -0.02 -5.90 29.20
C ASP A 955 0.65 -4.58 28.72
N GLY A 956 1.99 -4.53 28.79
CA GLY A 956 2.84 -3.48 28.26
C GLY A 956 2.85 -2.15 29.03
N VAL A 957 2.06 -1.98 30.09
CA VAL A 957 2.15 -0.79 30.97
C VAL A 957 3.10 -1.06 32.12
N ASN A 958 2.90 -2.18 32.84
CA ASN A 958 3.70 -2.52 34.01
C ASN A 958 4.97 -3.30 33.63
N ASP A 959 4.92 -4.01 32.50
CA ASP A 959 5.99 -4.89 32.04
C ASP A 959 6.88 -4.28 30.96
N ALA A 960 6.70 -2.99 30.64
CA ALA A 960 7.44 -2.30 29.58
C ALA A 960 8.98 -2.50 29.68
N PRO A 961 9.62 -2.37 30.87
CA PRO A 961 11.05 -2.63 31.01
C PRO A 961 11.45 -4.08 30.73
N ALA A 962 10.62 -5.05 31.15
CA ALA A 962 10.88 -6.48 30.94
C ALA A 962 10.69 -6.87 29.46
N LEU A 963 9.67 -6.30 28.80
CA LEU A 963 9.42 -6.48 27.36
C LEU A 963 10.61 -5.98 26.52
N ALA A 964 11.15 -4.80 26.85
CA ALA A 964 12.27 -4.22 26.14
C ALA A 964 13.59 -5.01 26.30
N ARG A 965 13.72 -5.79 27.38
CA ARG A 965 14.93 -6.56 27.66
C ARG A 965 14.93 -7.97 27.08
N ALA A 966 13.74 -8.52 26.81
CA ALA A 966 13.60 -9.82 26.17
C ALA A 966 14.17 -9.83 24.75
N SER A 967 14.43 -11.02 24.19
CA SER A 967 14.78 -11.13 22.77
C SER A 967 13.61 -10.71 21.88
N LEU A 968 12.38 -10.90 22.38
CA LEU A 968 11.14 -10.53 21.72
C LEU A 968 10.12 -10.05 22.77
N GLY A 969 9.80 -8.75 22.79
CA GLY A 969 8.72 -8.22 23.61
C GLY A 969 7.36 -8.36 22.90
N ILE A 970 6.39 -9.01 23.53
CA ILE A 970 5.02 -9.16 23.03
C ILE A 970 4.05 -8.46 23.98
N ALA A 971 3.43 -7.37 23.53
CA ALA A 971 2.37 -6.69 24.27
C ALA A 971 1.00 -7.23 23.87
N MET A 972 0.09 -7.33 24.84
CA MET A 972 -1.32 -7.63 24.62
C MET A 972 -2.20 -6.39 24.81
N GLY A 973 -3.45 -6.45 24.33
CA GLY A 973 -4.41 -5.39 24.60
C GLY A 973 -3.99 -4.03 24.06
N ALA A 974 -3.18 -4.03 23.00
CA ALA A 974 -2.51 -2.85 22.47
C ALA A 974 -3.49 -1.72 22.08
N ILE A 975 -4.77 -2.05 21.93
CA ILE A 975 -5.83 -1.09 21.63
C ILE A 975 -6.02 -0.04 22.76
N GLY A 976 -5.69 -0.34 24.01
CA GLY A 976 -5.89 0.58 25.13
C GLY A 976 -4.63 1.32 25.61
N SER A 977 -3.44 0.93 25.16
CA SER A 977 -2.17 1.35 25.78
C SER A 977 -1.14 1.79 24.74
N ASP A 978 -0.97 3.10 24.61
CA ASP A 978 0.05 3.71 23.73
C ASP A 978 1.47 3.29 24.16
N ALA A 979 1.71 3.11 25.47
CA ALA A 979 3.00 2.66 26.01
C ALA A 979 3.33 1.21 25.63
N ALA A 980 2.31 0.34 25.62
CA ALA A 980 2.45 -1.08 25.23
C ALA A 980 2.82 -1.20 23.75
N ILE A 981 2.15 -0.40 22.90
CA ILE A 981 2.45 -0.29 21.49
C ILE A 981 3.88 0.22 21.25
N GLU A 982 4.33 1.24 21.98
CA GLU A 982 5.66 1.83 21.77
C GLU A 982 6.81 0.94 22.26
N THR A 983 6.57 0.13 23.29
CA THR A 983 7.64 -0.67 23.90
C THR A 983 7.81 -2.06 23.28
N ALA A 984 6.73 -2.72 22.85
CA ALA A 984 6.80 -4.12 22.41
C ALA A 984 7.24 -4.29 20.95
N ASP A 985 8.00 -5.33 20.64
CA ASP A 985 8.40 -5.67 19.27
C ASP A 985 7.23 -6.22 18.44
N VAL A 986 6.33 -6.94 19.12
CA VAL A 986 5.07 -7.44 18.59
C VAL A 986 3.93 -6.98 19.48
N ALA A 987 2.86 -6.48 18.89
CA ALA A 987 1.67 -6.07 19.61
C ALA A 987 0.47 -6.89 19.11
N LEU A 988 -0.21 -7.55 20.05
CA LEU A 988 -1.51 -8.17 19.82
C LEU A 988 -2.58 -7.09 19.98
N MET A 989 -3.39 -6.91 18.93
CA MET A 989 -4.42 -5.86 18.93
C MET A 989 -5.52 -6.15 19.96
N THR A 990 -5.71 -7.41 20.36
CA THR A 990 -6.68 -7.83 21.36
C THR A 990 -5.99 -8.46 22.56
N ASP A 991 -6.74 -8.65 23.64
CA ASP A 991 -6.32 -9.43 24.82
C ASP A 991 -6.39 -10.96 24.58
N ASP A 992 -6.30 -11.40 23.32
CA ASP A 992 -6.39 -12.80 22.93
C ASP A 992 -5.01 -13.44 22.83
N ILE A 993 -4.61 -14.11 23.91
CA ILE A 993 -3.37 -14.91 23.96
C ILE A 993 -3.33 -16.05 22.92
N SER A 994 -4.46 -16.45 22.31
CA SER A 994 -4.50 -17.54 21.32
C SER A 994 -3.74 -17.19 20.04
N LYS A 995 -3.47 -15.89 19.81
CA LYS A 995 -2.63 -15.42 18.69
C LYS A 995 -1.16 -15.81 18.86
N LEU A 996 -0.68 -16.14 20.07
CA LEU A 996 0.72 -16.51 20.32
C LEU A 996 1.14 -17.80 19.59
N PRO A 997 0.45 -18.96 19.75
CA PRO A 997 0.73 -20.14 18.94
C PRO A 997 0.63 -19.89 17.43
N TRP A 998 -0.34 -19.06 17.02
CA TRP A 998 -0.49 -18.68 15.62
C TRP A 998 0.73 -17.92 15.11
N LEU A 999 1.25 -16.95 15.87
CA LEU A 999 2.43 -16.15 15.54
C LEU A 999 3.67 -17.04 15.36
N VAL A 1000 3.91 -17.99 16.27
CA VAL A 1000 5.03 -18.94 16.19
C VAL A 1000 4.93 -19.78 14.91
N ARG A 1001 3.77 -20.38 14.63
CA ARG A 1001 3.54 -21.18 13.41
C ARG A 1001 3.66 -20.35 12.14
N HIS A 1002 3.18 -19.11 12.16
CA HIS A 1002 3.28 -18.19 11.04
C HIS A 1002 4.74 -17.86 10.72
N ALA A 1003 5.53 -17.51 11.74
CA ALA A 1003 6.96 -17.27 11.58
C ALA A 1003 7.71 -18.50 11.05
N GLN A 1004 7.41 -19.70 11.58
CA GLN A 1004 8.00 -20.96 11.09
C GLN A 1004 7.67 -21.23 9.62
N ARG A 1005 6.40 -21.03 9.23
CA ARG A 1005 5.96 -21.17 7.84
C ARG A 1005 6.66 -20.16 6.92
N THR A 1006 6.85 -18.92 7.37
CA THR A 1006 7.59 -17.90 6.63
C THR A 1006 9.04 -18.32 6.41
N LEU A 1007 9.74 -18.77 7.46
CA LEU A 1007 11.12 -19.26 7.33
C LEU A 1007 11.22 -20.48 6.43
N ALA A 1008 10.27 -21.41 6.51
CA ALA A 1008 10.23 -22.58 5.64
C ALA A 1008 10.11 -22.19 4.16
N ILE A 1009 9.25 -21.23 3.82
CA ILE A 1009 9.10 -20.72 2.45
C ILE A 1009 10.37 -20.00 1.98
N ILE A 1010 10.99 -19.19 2.83
CA ILE A 1010 12.27 -18.52 2.53
C ILE A 1010 13.34 -19.56 2.21
N TRP A 1011 13.50 -20.59 3.05
CA TRP A 1011 14.48 -21.65 2.81
C TRP A 1011 14.19 -22.50 1.57
N GLN A 1012 12.92 -22.84 1.31
CA GLN A 1012 12.52 -23.52 0.07
C GLN A 1012 12.96 -22.72 -1.16
N ASN A 1013 12.71 -21.40 -1.16
CA ASN A 1013 13.07 -20.53 -2.27
C ASN A 1013 14.60 -20.38 -2.41
N ILE A 1014 15.34 -20.27 -1.30
CA ILE A 1014 16.81 -20.21 -1.31
C ILE A 1014 17.38 -21.50 -1.92
N VAL A 1015 16.97 -22.67 -1.41
CA VAL A 1015 17.43 -23.98 -1.88
C VAL A 1015 17.08 -24.18 -3.35
N PHE A 1016 15.85 -23.84 -3.74
CA PHE A 1016 15.41 -23.90 -5.13
C PHE A 1016 16.24 -23.00 -6.05
N SER A 1017 16.45 -21.73 -5.68
CA SER A 1017 17.24 -20.78 -6.49
C SER A 1017 18.69 -21.23 -6.66
N LEU A 1018 19.34 -21.69 -5.59
CA LEU A 1018 20.71 -22.19 -5.65
C LEU A 1018 20.79 -23.51 -6.43
N GLY A 1019 19.78 -24.39 -6.31
CA GLY A 1019 19.69 -25.64 -7.05
C GLY A 1019 19.58 -25.41 -8.56
N VAL A 1020 18.72 -24.49 -9.01
CA VAL A 1020 18.60 -24.13 -10.44
C VAL A 1020 19.94 -23.62 -10.97
N LYS A 1021 20.63 -22.74 -10.24
CA LYS A 1021 21.93 -22.21 -10.65
C LYS A 1021 23.00 -23.30 -10.75
N ALA A 1022 23.06 -24.21 -9.77
CA ALA A 1022 24.03 -25.30 -9.79
C ALA A 1022 23.83 -26.22 -11.01
N ILE A 1023 22.57 -26.50 -11.37
CA ILE A 1023 22.24 -27.30 -12.56
C ILE A 1023 22.69 -26.59 -13.84
N PHE A 1024 22.33 -25.31 -14.01
CA PHE A 1024 22.70 -24.55 -15.22
C PHE A 1024 24.20 -24.30 -15.33
N MET A 1025 24.88 -24.06 -14.21
CA MET A 1025 26.35 -23.99 -14.13
C MET A 1025 27.00 -25.27 -14.68
N ALA A 1026 26.52 -26.44 -14.28
CA ALA A 1026 27.01 -27.73 -14.79
C ALA A 1026 26.73 -27.90 -16.29
N LEU A 1027 25.57 -27.46 -16.77
CA LEU A 1027 25.22 -27.47 -18.20
C LEU A 1027 26.13 -26.56 -19.04
N THR A 1028 26.55 -25.41 -18.50
CA THR A 1028 27.50 -24.50 -19.18
C THR A 1028 28.85 -25.16 -19.37
N PHE A 1029 29.38 -25.84 -18.34
CA PHE A 1029 30.64 -26.57 -18.47
C PHE A 1029 30.53 -27.77 -19.41
N ALA A 1030 29.33 -28.37 -19.54
CA ALA A 1030 29.06 -29.40 -20.53
C ALA A 1030 28.84 -28.86 -21.96
N GLY A 1031 28.83 -27.53 -22.17
CA GLY A 1031 28.59 -26.90 -23.46
C GLY A 1031 27.14 -26.99 -23.95
N LEU A 1032 26.18 -27.26 -23.05
CA LEU A 1032 24.76 -27.46 -23.38
C LEU A 1032 23.89 -26.23 -23.06
N SER A 1033 24.48 -25.15 -22.55
CA SER A 1033 23.75 -23.94 -22.13
C SER A 1033 23.94 -22.80 -23.14
N THR A 1034 22.83 -22.13 -23.48
CA THR A 1034 22.81 -20.85 -24.22
C THR A 1034 22.64 -19.67 -23.28
N LEU A 1035 22.93 -18.46 -23.77
CA LEU A 1035 22.87 -17.22 -23.00
C LEU A 1035 21.43 -16.82 -22.69
N TRP A 1036 20.52 -16.97 -23.66
CA TRP A 1036 19.09 -16.71 -23.43
C TRP A 1036 18.44 -17.76 -22.52
N GLY A 1037 18.82 -19.04 -22.65
CA GLY A 1037 18.29 -20.15 -21.85
C GLY A 1037 18.63 -20.00 -20.37
N ALA A 1038 19.84 -19.53 -20.08
CA ALA A 1038 20.29 -19.16 -18.73
C ALA A 1038 19.38 -18.13 -18.05
N ILE A 1039 19.05 -17.03 -18.75
CA ILE A 1039 18.17 -15.98 -18.19
C ILE A 1039 16.73 -16.43 -18.11
N ALA A 1040 16.23 -17.17 -19.10
CA ALA A 1040 14.89 -17.73 -19.04
C ALA A 1040 14.71 -18.62 -17.79
N ALA A 1041 15.74 -19.40 -17.44
CA ALA A 1041 15.76 -20.20 -16.23
C ALA A 1041 15.79 -19.37 -14.95
N ASP A 1042 16.63 -18.32 -14.88
CA ASP A 1042 16.74 -17.49 -13.67
C ASP A 1042 15.50 -16.58 -13.46
N VAL A 1043 14.93 -16.03 -14.53
CA VAL A 1043 13.66 -15.28 -14.49
C VAL A 1043 12.50 -16.22 -14.16
N GLY A 1044 12.46 -17.41 -14.76
CA GLY A 1044 11.48 -18.45 -14.43
C GLY A 1044 11.57 -18.86 -12.96
N ALA A 1045 12.79 -19.03 -12.44
CA ALA A 1045 13.02 -19.32 -11.03
C ALA A 1045 12.54 -18.15 -10.14
N SER A 1046 12.84 -16.91 -10.54
CA SER A 1046 12.38 -15.68 -9.85
C SER A 1046 10.85 -15.62 -9.75
N LEU A 1047 10.14 -15.93 -10.84
CA LEU A 1047 8.68 -15.98 -10.85
C LEU A 1047 8.12 -17.04 -9.89
N LEU A 1048 8.72 -18.23 -9.86
CA LEU A 1048 8.29 -19.32 -9.00
C LEU A 1048 8.50 -19.00 -7.51
N VAL A 1049 9.66 -18.42 -7.15
CA VAL A 1049 9.90 -18.02 -5.76
C VAL A 1049 8.97 -16.89 -5.30
N ILE A 1050 8.68 -15.92 -6.17
CA ILE A 1050 7.70 -14.85 -5.90
C ILE A 1050 6.31 -15.46 -5.71
N ALA A 1051 5.87 -16.36 -6.60
CA ALA A 1051 4.57 -17.01 -6.48
C ALA A 1051 4.46 -17.84 -5.18
N ASN A 1052 5.53 -18.54 -4.79
CA ASN A 1052 5.58 -19.28 -3.54
C ASN A 1052 5.55 -18.35 -2.31
N ALA A 1053 6.29 -17.24 -2.34
CA ALA A 1053 6.28 -16.20 -1.30
C ALA A 1053 4.87 -15.59 -1.11
N LEU A 1054 4.17 -15.27 -2.20
CA LEU A 1054 2.81 -14.71 -2.14
C LEU A 1054 1.76 -15.67 -1.55
N ARG A 1055 2.06 -16.98 -1.41
CA ARG A 1055 1.17 -17.92 -0.68
C ARG A 1055 1.03 -17.57 0.80
N LEU A 1056 1.96 -16.79 1.37
CA LEU A 1056 1.87 -16.25 2.73
C LEU A 1056 0.70 -15.27 2.90
N LEU A 1057 0.21 -14.66 1.82
CA LEU A 1057 -0.97 -13.78 1.87
C LEU A 1057 -2.29 -14.55 2.01
N ARG A 1058 -2.31 -15.86 1.78
CA ARG A 1058 -3.52 -16.66 2.01
C ARG A 1058 -3.56 -17.01 3.49
N PRO A 1059 -4.66 -16.71 4.21
CA PRO A 1059 -4.80 -17.17 5.58
C PRO A 1059 -4.59 -18.70 5.59
N PRO A 1060 -3.92 -19.25 6.61
CA PRO A 1060 -3.96 -20.69 6.81
C PRO A 1060 -5.43 -21.10 6.76
N HIS A 1061 -5.76 -22.23 6.11
CA HIS A 1061 -7.01 -22.89 6.45
C HIS A 1061 -6.98 -23.04 7.97
N ALA A 1062 -7.79 -22.25 8.67
CA ALA A 1062 -8.09 -22.55 10.05
C ALA A 1062 -8.57 -24.00 10.00
N LEU A 1063 -7.84 -24.88 10.68
CA LEU A 1063 -8.49 -26.03 11.28
C LEU A 1063 -9.68 -25.43 12.02
N HIS A 1064 -10.85 -25.55 11.43
CA HIS A 1064 -12.11 -25.35 12.12
C HIS A 1064 -12.00 -26.24 13.35
N LEU A 1065 -11.69 -25.63 14.50
CA LEU A 1065 -12.08 -26.20 15.77
C LEU A 1065 -13.60 -26.31 15.66
N SER A 1066 -14.04 -27.53 15.45
CA SER A 1066 -15.43 -27.92 15.42
C SER A 1066 -16.00 -27.70 16.81
N SER A 1067 -16.46 -26.48 17.09
CA SER A 1067 -17.51 -26.23 18.06
C SER A 1067 -18.81 -26.08 17.28
N ARG A 1068 -19.35 -27.22 16.83
CA ARG A 1068 -20.81 -27.41 16.76
C ARG A 1068 -21.15 -28.44 17.84
N PRO A 1069 -22.28 -28.27 18.53
CA PRO A 1069 -22.61 -28.96 19.77
C PRO A 1069 -22.53 -30.49 19.66
#